data_AF-A0A2J6J560-F1
#
_entry.id   AF-A0A2J6J560-F1
#
_cell.length_a   1.000
_cell.length_b   1.000
_cell.length_c   1.000
_cell.angle_alpha   90.00
_cell.angle_beta   90.00
_cell.angle_gamma   90.00
#
_symmetry.space_group_name_H-M   'P 1'
#
loop_
_entity.id
_entity.type
_entity.pdbx_description
1 polymer ?
#
loop_
_entity_poly.entity_id
_entity_poly.type
_entity_poly.pdbx_seq_one_letter_code
_entity_poly.pdbx_strand_id
1 'polypeptide(L)'
;MRVGPFFIVSEGSLWLRLVLIMCLLRPETGSGRFVRCTVPNVMPRGRKRGMLRLIVVFIGIVIVLSFSGLVGAASTCVTSDCHSILGKAQIVHEPVARAQCDLCHKASGATHPGGDGGFVLAKEDAELCLFCHDSPTTEGESVHSALKSGCTGCHSPHQSNGPLLLYQQDPGLCYMCHPDTTHGKRSVHPAMKGGCMICHDPHGGAQADMLPAAGDDLCQICHQAFFDAEQSVHPALMDGCVSCHDPHAGVAEHLLPTSGVALCLTCHEDPDAGHDVVHAPVSGGECVFCHNPHASQRSALLTADLDQLCFECHDNFLSNSAVAHPALENGCGTCHDPHGSDEPGLLEVTGSALCYQCHDGVGDDSPLTHAPVAEGDCLACHDPHAGSSAAMLRRSGEGLCIQCHDSVSEGSIHLHGPVADGDCIACHDPHRGTLPHLLTLEGQDLCYRCHDSQAMGAVVHAPVSDGDCLLCHDVHGADDEGLLVSTGRELCFQCHQTQVLLGDQLEAHAPVAEGCVQCHDPHSAAEGFMLSVPPEQLCDECHQDVVDTASRVAVPHPAMAEGCGSCHDVHGNGNPLMLTAVAEDFCAGCHRDEVTAMRSAPYTHSPVAAGECWGCHNPHGADLGSLLKADYVKDIYADFSLQAYQLCFGCHDADAFTLNRTSGLTGFRDGYTNLHAVHVNKSPKGRSCRACHGVHGAEFPKMIVREVVGFGPWRIPVTFTPSETGGSCNVGCHKTRSYDRDETR
;
A
#
# COMPACT_ATOMS: atom_id res chain seq x y z
N MET A 1 -10.83 -66.61 -24.74
CA MET A 1 -9.39 -66.46 -25.11
C MET A 1 -8.61 -66.49 -23.81
N ARG A 2 -8.06 -67.64 -23.41
CA ARG A 2 -6.71 -68.19 -23.72
C ARG A 2 -5.59 -67.48 -22.92
N VAL A 3 -5.23 -68.04 -21.75
CA VAL A 3 -3.96 -68.75 -21.33
C VAL A 3 -2.79 -67.80 -21.11
N GLY A 4 -1.99 -67.83 -20.03
CA GLY A 4 -1.69 -68.89 -19.05
C GLY A 4 -0.92 -68.36 -17.81
N PRO A 5 -0.07 -69.18 -17.16
CA PRO A 5 -0.55 -69.96 -16.01
C PRO A 5 0.28 -69.86 -14.71
N PHE A 6 -0.42 -70.08 -13.59
CA PHE A 6 -0.11 -70.88 -12.39
C PHE A 6 1.31 -70.88 -11.78
N PHE A 7 1.40 -70.57 -10.48
CA PHE A 7 1.62 -71.64 -9.48
C PHE A 7 0.91 -71.33 -8.14
N ILE A 8 0.35 -72.40 -7.61
CA ILE A 8 -0.46 -72.54 -6.39
C ILE A 8 0.42 -72.52 -5.14
N VAL A 9 0.00 -71.76 -4.13
CA VAL A 9 0.42 -71.93 -2.74
C VAL A 9 -0.68 -72.73 -2.04
N SER A 10 -0.36 -73.88 -1.46
CA SER A 10 -1.26 -74.63 -0.57
C SER A 10 -0.82 -74.46 0.89
N GLU A 11 -1.74 -73.88 1.65
CA GLU A 11 -2.10 -74.13 3.06
C GLU A 11 -1.08 -74.70 4.04
N GLY A 12 -0.90 -73.98 5.15
CA GLY A 12 -0.14 -74.45 6.30
C GLY A 12 -0.03 -73.42 7.43
N SER A 13 -1.16 -72.86 7.84
CA SER A 13 -1.53 -72.41 9.20
C SER A 13 -0.47 -71.79 10.13
N LEU A 14 -0.77 -70.54 10.49
CA LEU A 14 -0.81 -69.99 11.85
C LEU A 14 0.44 -70.13 12.71
N TRP A 15 1.07 -68.99 13.05
CA TRP A 15 1.11 -68.46 14.43
C TRP A 15 1.61 -67.00 14.40
N LEU A 16 0.67 -66.08 14.71
CA LEU A 16 0.79 -64.70 15.22
C LEU A 16 1.50 -63.58 14.42
N ARG A 17 0.70 -62.70 13.79
CA ARG A 17 0.81 -61.23 13.87
C ARG A 17 -0.57 -60.57 13.68
N LEU A 18 -1.12 -60.07 14.77
CA LEU A 18 -2.14 -59.03 14.93
C LEU A 18 -2.28 -58.93 16.46
N VAL A 19 -2.00 -57.82 17.10
CA VAL A 19 -2.82 -56.60 17.15
C VAL A 19 -1.99 -55.54 17.87
N LEU A 20 -2.02 -54.28 17.43
CA LEU A 20 -2.37 -53.18 18.34
C LEU A 20 -2.66 -51.88 17.56
N ILE A 21 -3.92 -51.47 17.60
CA ILE A 21 -4.35 -50.08 17.58
C ILE A 21 -5.28 -49.89 18.79
N MET A 22 -5.11 -48.74 19.46
CA MET A 22 -6.05 -48.01 20.33
C MET A 22 -6.23 -48.40 21.80
N CYS A 23 -5.85 -47.45 22.68
CA CYS A 23 -6.69 -46.64 23.61
C CYS A 23 -5.83 -46.20 24.82
N LEU A 24 -5.48 -44.92 24.95
CA LEU A 24 -6.20 -43.86 25.67
C LEU A 24 -6.33 -44.09 27.19
N LEU A 25 -5.54 -43.34 27.99
CA LEU A 25 -5.96 -42.36 29.02
C LEU A 25 -4.94 -42.20 30.18
N ARG A 26 -4.25 -41.03 30.21
CA ARG A 26 -3.97 -40.09 31.35
C ARG A 26 -3.31 -40.60 32.68
N PRO A 27 -2.77 -39.70 33.54
CA PRO A 27 -1.54 -38.91 33.36
C PRO A 27 -0.60 -39.01 34.61
N GLU A 28 0.44 -38.17 34.62
CA GLU A 28 1.21 -37.72 35.80
C GLU A 28 2.25 -38.67 36.42
N THR A 29 3.52 -38.43 36.12
CA THR A 29 4.46 -37.70 37.00
C THR A 29 5.90 -38.10 36.68
N GLY A 30 6.77 -37.10 36.62
CA GLY A 30 8.06 -37.17 37.30
C GLY A 30 9.18 -37.98 36.67
N SER A 31 10.03 -37.25 35.94
CA SER A 31 11.49 -37.36 35.94
C SER A 31 12.17 -38.50 35.17
N GLY A 32 13.05 -38.09 34.25
CA GLY A 32 14.44 -38.53 34.29
C GLY A 32 14.90 -39.65 33.34
N ARG A 33 15.34 -39.23 32.15
CA ARG A 33 16.47 -39.75 31.35
C ARG A 33 16.46 -41.18 30.75
N PHE A 34 16.64 -41.15 29.42
CA PHE A 34 17.41 -42.02 28.50
C PHE A 34 17.25 -43.55 28.52
N VAL A 35 16.76 -44.08 27.39
CA VAL A 35 16.98 -45.48 26.97
C VAL A 35 17.83 -45.48 25.70
N ARG A 36 19.03 -46.08 25.81
CA ARG A 36 19.89 -46.51 24.71
C ARG A 36 19.43 -47.91 24.30
N CYS A 37 19.06 -48.11 23.04
CA CYS A 37 18.76 -49.43 22.48
C CYS A 37 20.01 -50.03 21.83
N THR A 38 20.41 -51.21 22.30
CA THR A 38 21.33 -52.13 21.64
C THR A 38 20.62 -53.45 21.36
N VAL A 39 20.80 -53.94 20.14
CA VAL A 39 20.29 -55.21 19.58
C VAL A 39 20.98 -56.41 20.26
N PRO A 40 20.33 -57.59 20.37
CA PRO A 40 20.97 -58.75 19.73
C PRO A 40 20.01 -59.80 19.14
N ASN A 41 20.34 -60.20 17.91
CA ASN A 41 20.53 -61.56 17.38
C ASN A 41 20.02 -62.79 18.18
N VAL A 42 19.34 -63.73 17.50
CA VAL A 42 19.64 -65.20 17.45
C VAL A 42 18.50 -65.99 16.77
N MET A 43 18.87 -66.83 15.80
CA MET A 43 18.07 -67.89 15.16
C MET A 43 18.32 -69.28 15.83
N PRO A 44 17.38 -70.25 15.81
CA PRO A 44 17.43 -71.44 16.66
C PRO A 44 17.98 -72.72 15.98
N ARG A 45 18.53 -73.65 16.78
CA ARG A 45 18.91 -75.03 16.41
C ARG A 45 18.14 -76.05 17.24
N GLY A 46 17.71 -77.15 16.60
CA GLY A 46 17.29 -78.35 17.34
C GLY A 46 17.04 -79.59 16.47
N ARG A 47 17.96 -80.56 16.50
CA ARG A 47 17.61 -82.00 16.56
C ARG A 47 18.81 -82.84 17.01
N LYS A 48 18.66 -83.46 18.19
CA LYS A 48 19.58 -84.41 18.82
C LYS A 48 19.36 -85.83 18.27
N ARG A 49 20.36 -86.69 18.49
CA ARG A 49 20.33 -88.19 18.50
C ARG A 49 20.74 -88.90 17.21
N GLY A 50 22.07 -88.96 17.01
CA GLY A 50 22.75 -89.89 16.12
C GLY A 50 24.17 -90.22 16.59
N MET A 51 24.44 -90.09 17.89
CA MET A 51 25.63 -90.66 18.50
C MET A 51 25.44 -92.17 18.57
N LEU A 52 26.55 -92.92 18.51
CA LEU A 52 26.70 -94.25 19.12
C LEU A 52 26.48 -95.52 18.27
N ARG A 53 26.26 -95.46 16.94
CA ARG A 53 26.20 -96.69 16.10
C ARG A 53 27.29 -96.88 15.05
N LEU A 54 27.96 -95.84 14.57
CA LEU A 54 29.03 -96.03 13.57
C LEU A 54 30.40 -96.35 14.18
N ILE A 55 30.62 -95.98 15.45
CA ILE A 55 31.91 -96.19 16.14
C ILE A 55 32.18 -97.68 16.44
N VAL A 56 31.14 -98.54 16.47
CA VAL A 56 31.29 -99.98 16.75
C VAL A 56 31.44 -100.82 15.47
N VAL A 57 31.05 -100.31 14.30
CA VAL A 57 31.18 -101.03 13.01
C VAL A 57 32.53 -100.76 12.35
N PHE A 58 33.11 -99.57 12.54
CA PHE A 58 34.39 -99.21 11.91
C PHE A 58 35.59 -99.95 12.52
N ILE A 59 35.56 -100.26 13.83
CA ILE A 59 36.63 -100.99 14.51
C ILE A 59 36.66 -102.48 14.09
N GLY A 60 35.55 -103.03 13.59
CA GLY A 60 35.46 -104.42 13.11
C GLY A 60 35.96 -104.65 11.69
N ILE A 61 36.00 -103.62 10.84
CA ILE A 61 36.47 -103.74 9.44
C ILE A 61 38.00 -103.60 9.34
N VAL A 62 38.65 -103.04 10.37
CA VAL A 62 40.10 -102.86 10.46
C VAL A 62 40.88 -104.17 10.70
N ILE A 63 40.21 -105.28 11.05
CA ILE A 63 40.89 -106.53 11.44
C ILE A 63 40.74 -107.67 10.40
N VAL A 64 39.90 -107.52 9.36
CA VAL A 64 39.64 -108.60 8.38
C VAL A 64 40.27 -108.37 7.00
N LEU A 65 40.95 -107.24 6.76
CA LEU A 65 41.62 -106.96 5.48
C LEU A 65 43.13 -106.69 5.61
N SER A 66 43.77 -107.44 6.50
CA SER A 66 45.18 -107.78 6.29
C SER A 66 45.26 -108.90 5.25
N PHE A 67 46.10 -108.71 4.24
CA PHE A 67 46.54 -109.66 3.20
C PHE A 67 45.72 -109.73 1.89
N SER A 68 46.05 -108.82 0.96
CA SER A 68 46.38 -109.17 -0.44
C SER A 68 47.02 -107.98 -1.17
N GLY A 69 48.29 -108.13 -1.58
CA GLY A 69 48.85 -107.43 -2.73
C GLY A 69 49.60 -106.12 -2.50
N LEU A 70 50.93 -106.21 -2.40
CA LEU A 70 51.86 -105.18 -2.85
C LEU A 70 51.56 -104.80 -4.31
N VAL A 71 51.36 -103.50 -4.57
CA VAL A 71 51.73 -102.85 -5.85
C VAL A 71 52.39 -101.53 -5.47
N GLY A 72 53.60 -101.30 -5.98
CA GLY A 72 54.58 -100.34 -5.44
C GLY A 72 54.11 -98.88 -5.39
N ALA A 73 54.44 -98.20 -4.30
CA ALA A 73 54.50 -96.75 -4.27
C ALA A 73 55.56 -96.30 -5.27
N ALA A 74 55.16 -95.54 -6.29
CA ALA A 74 56.09 -94.72 -7.04
C ALA A 74 56.84 -93.82 -6.04
N SER A 75 58.16 -93.75 -6.15
CA SER A 75 59.00 -92.87 -5.35
C SER A 75 58.67 -91.41 -5.65
N THR A 76 57.82 -90.79 -4.84
CA THR A 76 57.56 -89.34 -4.91
C THR A 76 58.68 -88.57 -4.18
N CYS A 77 58.88 -87.30 -4.54
CA CYS A 77 59.89 -86.45 -3.89
C CYS A 77 59.47 -85.96 -2.49
N VAL A 78 58.18 -86.08 -2.14
CA VAL A 78 57.60 -85.63 -0.87
C VAL A 78 57.26 -86.85 -0.02
N THR A 79 58.12 -87.14 0.95
CA THR A 79 57.97 -88.24 1.93
C THR A 79 58.23 -87.72 3.35
N SER A 80 58.15 -88.59 4.36
CA SER A 80 58.56 -88.22 5.72
C SER A 80 60.05 -87.85 5.79
N ASP A 81 60.86 -88.45 4.91
CA ASP A 81 62.31 -88.41 4.96
C ASP A 81 62.90 -87.41 3.96
N CYS A 82 62.12 -86.98 2.95
CA CYS A 82 62.54 -86.06 1.87
C CYS A 82 61.46 -84.99 1.59
N HIS A 83 61.85 -83.71 1.49
CA HIS A 83 60.99 -82.54 1.25
C HIS A 83 59.64 -82.51 2.03
N SER A 84 59.67 -82.96 3.29
CA SER A 84 58.47 -83.15 4.12
C SER A 84 57.68 -81.87 4.45
N ILE A 85 58.16 -80.69 4.06
CA ILE A 85 57.49 -79.39 4.25
C ILE A 85 56.62 -79.03 3.04
N LEU A 86 56.88 -79.59 1.86
CA LEU A 86 56.11 -79.32 0.63
C LEU A 86 54.77 -80.06 0.66
N GLY A 87 53.72 -79.43 0.10
CA GLY A 87 52.37 -79.97 0.05
C GLY A 87 51.56 -79.89 1.35
N LYS A 88 51.98 -79.04 2.30
CA LYS A 88 51.36 -78.89 3.64
C LYS A 88 50.69 -77.55 3.92
N ALA A 89 50.84 -76.53 3.05
CA ALA A 89 50.14 -75.26 3.23
C ALA A 89 48.64 -75.39 2.89
N GLN A 90 47.83 -74.36 3.20
CA GLN A 90 46.38 -74.40 2.94
C GLN A 90 46.05 -74.55 1.44
N ILE A 91 46.85 -73.94 0.57
CA ILE A 91 46.71 -74.00 -0.88
C ILE A 91 48.01 -74.56 -1.43
N VAL A 92 47.93 -75.75 -2.01
CA VAL A 92 49.05 -76.43 -2.66
C VAL A 92 48.86 -76.32 -4.16
N HIS A 93 49.93 -75.99 -4.89
CA HIS A 93 49.86 -75.93 -6.34
C HIS A 93 49.56 -77.33 -6.91
N GLU A 94 48.62 -77.45 -7.83
CA GLU A 94 48.07 -78.75 -8.23
C GLU A 94 49.12 -79.76 -8.74
N PRO A 95 50.14 -79.38 -9.55
CA PRO A 95 51.25 -80.28 -9.90
C PRO A 95 52.00 -80.84 -8.69
N VAL A 96 52.15 -80.04 -7.63
CA VAL A 96 52.77 -80.48 -6.36
C VAL A 96 51.84 -81.39 -5.57
N ALA A 97 50.54 -81.08 -5.53
CA ALA A 97 49.54 -81.93 -4.88
C ALA A 97 49.46 -83.33 -5.51
N ARG A 98 49.70 -83.42 -6.83
CA ARG A 98 49.78 -84.68 -7.59
C ARG A 98 51.17 -85.31 -7.64
N ALA A 99 52.15 -84.74 -6.93
CA ALA A 99 53.54 -85.17 -6.91
C ALA A 99 54.22 -85.26 -8.30
N GLN A 100 53.83 -84.39 -9.24
CA GLN A 100 54.38 -84.30 -10.60
C GLN A 100 55.56 -83.33 -10.64
N CYS A 101 56.58 -83.58 -9.81
CA CYS A 101 57.72 -82.67 -9.64
C CYS A 101 58.58 -82.52 -10.91
N ASP A 102 58.56 -83.53 -11.77
CA ASP A 102 59.30 -83.63 -13.03
C ASP A 102 58.79 -82.69 -14.14
N LEU A 103 57.55 -82.18 -14.00
CA LEU A 103 57.02 -81.16 -14.90
C LEU A 103 57.77 -79.83 -14.78
N CYS A 104 58.18 -79.49 -13.56
CA CYS A 104 58.83 -78.21 -13.26
C CYS A 104 60.34 -78.35 -13.04
N HIS A 105 60.79 -79.52 -12.58
CA HIS A 105 62.19 -79.80 -12.28
C HIS A 105 62.75 -80.93 -13.13
N LYS A 106 64.00 -80.81 -13.55
CA LYS A 106 64.77 -81.89 -14.17
C LYS A 106 66.01 -82.19 -13.35
N ALA A 107 66.41 -83.46 -13.30
CA ALA A 107 67.66 -83.84 -12.66
C ALA A 107 68.83 -83.16 -13.37
N SER A 108 69.72 -82.54 -12.61
CA SER A 108 70.91 -81.86 -13.13
C SER A 108 72.09 -82.83 -13.41
N GLY A 109 71.95 -84.09 -12.97
CA GLY A 109 73.01 -85.08 -12.95
C GLY A 109 73.86 -85.09 -11.68
N ALA A 110 73.65 -84.17 -10.73
CA ALA A 110 74.30 -84.20 -9.41
C ALA A 110 73.56 -85.10 -8.40
N THR A 111 74.29 -85.67 -7.43
CA THR A 111 73.73 -86.57 -6.41
C THR A 111 72.94 -85.82 -5.34
N HIS A 112 71.66 -86.11 -5.17
CA HIS A 112 70.77 -85.56 -4.12
C HIS A 112 70.40 -86.68 -3.13
N PRO A 113 70.71 -86.56 -1.81
CA PRO A 113 70.16 -85.56 -0.89
C PRO A 113 71.22 -84.91 0.04
N GLY A 114 71.43 -83.59 -0.10
CA GLY A 114 72.23 -82.77 0.84
C GLY A 114 73.23 -81.77 0.24
N GLY A 115 73.30 -81.62 -1.08
CA GLY A 115 74.08 -80.56 -1.76
C GLY A 115 73.22 -79.81 -2.77
N ASP A 116 73.50 -78.51 -2.96
CA ASP A 116 72.80 -77.66 -3.92
C ASP A 116 72.93 -78.18 -5.35
N GLY A 117 71.85 -78.04 -6.12
CA GLY A 117 71.90 -78.25 -7.57
C GLY A 117 71.67 -79.68 -8.05
N GLY A 118 71.03 -80.58 -7.28
CA GLY A 118 70.59 -81.90 -7.75
C GLY A 118 69.43 -81.86 -8.76
N PHE A 119 68.67 -80.77 -8.76
CA PHE A 119 67.59 -80.48 -9.70
C PHE A 119 67.71 -79.04 -10.17
N VAL A 120 67.39 -78.82 -11.44
CA VAL A 120 67.28 -77.49 -12.05
C VAL A 120 65.87 -77.32 -12.61
N LEU A 121 65.45 -76.08 -12.86
CA LEU A 121 64.18 -75.82 -13.52
C LEU A 121 64.17 -76.43 -14.92
N ALA A 122 63.05 -76.99 -15.33
CA ALA A 122 62.91 -77.62 -16.64
C ALA A 122 63.08 -76.59 -17.78
N LYS A 123 62.63 -75.36 -17.53
CA LYS A 123 62.72 -74.15 -18.36
C LYS A 123 63.18 -72.96 -17.51
N GLU A 124 63.69 -71.91 -18.14
CA GLU A 124 64.17 -70.70 -17.45
C GLU A 124 63.02 -69.75 -17.10
N ASP A 125 63.15 -69.08 -15.95
CA ASP A 125 62.31 -67.97 -15.47
C ASP A 125 60.79 -68.13 -15.68
N ALA A 126 60.14 -67.12 -16.28
CA ALA A 126 58.69 -67.08 -16.49
C ALA A 126 58.21 -68.10 -17.54
N GLU A 127 59.09 -68.53 -18.46
CA GLU A 127 58.73 -69.49 -19.52
C GLU A 127 58.28 -70.83 -18.94
N LEU A 128 58.79 -71.20 -17.77
CA LEU A 128 58.35 -72.40 -17.07
C LEU A 128 56.89 -72.33 -16.66
N CYS A 129 56.47 -71.19 -16.10
CA CYS A 129 55.12 -70.98 -15.63
C CYS A 129 54.14 -70.80 -16.81
N LEU A 130 54.56 -70.06 -17.83
CA LEU A 130 53.73 -69.74 -18.99
C LEU A 130 53.50 -70.93 -19.95
N PHE A 131 54.19 -72.05 -19.73
CA PHE A 131 53.89 -73.30 -20.43
C PHE A 131 52.48 -73.83 -20.09
N CYS A 132 51.97 -73.52 -18.90
CA CYS A 132 50.66 -73.96 -18.42
C CYS A 132 49.71 -72.79 -18.10
N HIS A 133 50.24 -71.59 -17.82
CA HIS A 133 49.45 -70.41 -17.47
C HIS A 133 49.52 -69.37 -18.59
N ASP A 134 48.40 -68.73 -18.90
CA ASP A 134 48.41 -67.61 -19.82
C ASP A 134 49.18 -66.42 -19.21
N SER A 135 49.77 -65.58 -20.07
CA SER A 135 50.39 -64.35 -19.61
C SER A 135 49.34 -63.47 -18.95
N PRO A 136 49.57 -62.98 -17.71
CA PRO A 136 48.65 -62.06 -17.05
C PRO A 136 48.77 -60.63 -17.59
N THR A 137 49.70 -60.37 -18.51
CA THR A 137 49.93 -59.05 -19.12
C THR A 137 49.75 -59.11 -20.64
N THR A 138 49.26 -58.02 -21.22
CA THR A 138 49.04 -57.87 -22.66
C THR A 138 50.05 -56.91 -23.30
N GLU A 139 50.23 -56.99 -24.62
CA GLU A 139 51.16 -56.11 -25.34
C GLU A 139 50.68 -54.64 -25.26
N GLY A 140 51.55 -53.76 -24.77
CA GLY A 140 51.28 -52.31 -24.65
C GLY A 140 51.00 -51.83 -23.22
N GLU A 141 50.86 -52.74 -22.26
CA GLU A 141 50.69 -52.41 -20.84
C GLU A 141 52.01 -51.96 -20.18
N SER A 142 51.89 -51.09 -19.19
CA SER A 142 52.94 -50.86 -18.20
C SER A 142 53.04 -52.12 -17.34
N VAL A 143 54.13 -52.87 -17.48
CA VAL A 143 54.36 -54.12 -16.75
C VAL A 143 55.12 -53.85 -15.46
N HIS A 144 54.70 -54.49 -14.37
CA HIS A 144 55.35 -54.30 -13.08
C HIS A 144 56.79 -54.81 -13.10
N SER A 145 57.73 -54.00 -12.61
CA SER A 145 59.17 -54.29 -12.72
C SER A 145 59.57 -55.61 -12.06
N ALA A 146 58.83 -56.06 -11.04
CA ALA A 146 59.06 -57.35 -10.40
C ALA A 146 58.90 -58.56 -11.35
N LEU A 147 58.11 -58.45 -12.42
CA LEU A 147 57.96 -59.53 -13.41
C LEU A 147 59.25 -59.77 -14.21
N LYS A 148 60.18 -58.79 -14.27
CA LYS A 148 61.51 -58.99 -14.88
C LYS A 148 62.33 -60.06 -14.14
N SER A 149 62.05 -60.28 -12.86
CA SER A 149 62.70 -61.31 -12.03
C SER A 149 61.94 -62.65 -12.05
N GLY A 150 60.91 -62.78 -12.90
CA GLY A 150 60.03 -63.95 -12.98
C GLY A 150 58.83 -63.90 -12.01
N CYS A 151 57.95 -64.91 -12.10
CA CYS A 151 56.71 -64.98 -11.31
C CYS A 151 56.92 -65.29 -9.82
N THR A 152 58.10 -65.82 -9.47
CA THR A 152 58.42 -66.32 -8.12
C THR A 152 58.85 -65.22 -7.15
N GLY A 153 58.83 -63.94 -7.55
CA GLY A 153 58.98 -62.82 -6.62
C GLY A 153 57.74 -62.64 -5.72
N CYS A 154 56.56 -62.97 -6.25
CA CYS A 154 55.29 -62.77 -5.55
C CYS A 154 54.56 -64.11 -5.29
N HIS A 155 54.72 -65.10 -6.18
CA HIS A 155 54.08 -66.40 -6.06
C HIS A 155 55.06 -67.46 -5.51
N SER A 156 54.55 -68.30 -4.62
CA SER A 156 55.19 -69.53 -4.17
C SER A 156 54.69 -70.71 -5.02
N PRO A 157 55.45 -71.16 -6.03
CA PRO A 157 54.97 -72.13 -7.04
C PRO A 157 54.71 -73.53 -6.47
N HIS A 158 55.08 -73.78 -5.21
CA HIS A 158 54.79 -75.04 -4.55
C HIS A 158 53.51 -75.00 -3.74
N GLN A 159 53.34 -73.95 -2.91
CA GLN A 159 52.27 -73.87 -1.91
C GLN A 159 52.23 -72.48 -1.24
N SER A 160 51.06 -72.04 -0.79
CA SER A 160 50.89 -70.88 0.08
C SER A 160 49.70 -71.05 1.04
N ASN A 161 49.66 -70.24 2.09
CA ASN A 161 48.46 -70.10 2.93
C ASN A 161 47.47 -69.06 2.37
N GLY A 162 47.85 -68.29 1.34
CA GLY A 162 47.00 -67.31 0.68
C GLY A 162 46.54 -67.75 -0.72
N PRO A 163 45.37 -67.30 -1.20
CA PRO A 163 44.89 -67.54 -2.57
C PRO A 163 45.92 -67.14 -3.62
N LEU A 164 45.82 -67.77 -4.80
CA LEU A 164 46.71 -67.57 -5.95
C LEU A 164 48.19 -67.84 -5.64
N LEU A 165 48.48 -68.62 -4.59
CA LEU A 165 49.83 -68.99 -4.19
C LEU A 165 50.74 -67.81 -3.81
N LEU A 166 50.19 -66.66 -3.41
CA LEU A 166 51.00 -65.47 -3.08
C LEU A 166 51.76 -65.64 -1.76
N TYR A 167 52.99 -65.12 -1.65
CA TYR A 167 53.77 -65.18 -0.40
C TYR A 167 53.08 -64.50 0.79
N GLN A 168 52.38 -63.40 0.51
CA GLN A 168 51.52 -62.68 1.45
C GLN A 168 50.24 -62.24 0.74
N GLN A 169 49.25 -61.79 1.51
CA GLN A 169 48.03 -61.18 0.95
C GLN A 169 48.17 -59.67 0.92
N ASP A 170 47.37 -59.03 0.08
CA ASP A 170 47.23 -57.58 0.00
C ASP A 170 46.86 -56.96 1.36
N PRO A 171 47.48 -55.87 1.82
CA PRO A 171 48.62 -55.12 1.23
C PRO A 171 50.00 -55.58 1.68
N GLY A 172 50.09 -56.57 2.57
CA GLY A 172 51.35 -57.10 3.09
C GLY A 172 52.31 -57.61 2.01
N LEU A 173 51.78 -58.14 0.91
CA LEU A 173 52.58 -58.53 -0.26
C LEU A 173 53.34 -57.35 -0.87
N CYS A 174 52.65 -56.23 -1.08
CA CYS A 174 53.19 -55.03 -1.68
C CYS A 174 54.22 -54.37 -0.75
N TYR A 175 53.94 -54.35 0.55
CA TYR A 175 54.84 -53.78 1.56
C TYR A 175 56.15 -54.56 1.79
N MET A 176 56.31 -55.74 1.16
CA MET A 176 57.62 -56.40 1.13
C MET A 176 58.66 -55.60 0.33
N CYS A 177 58.22 -54.73 -0.59
CA CYS A 177 59.10 -53.95 -1.47
C CYS A 177 58.73 -52.46 -1.54
N HIS A 178 57.47 -52.09 -1.31
CA HIS A 178 57.01 -50.70 -1.35
C HIS A 178 56.79 -50.13 0.05
N PRO A 179 57.09 -48.85 0.29
CA PRO A 179 56.73 -48.20 1.53
C PRO A 179 55.20 -48.03 1.64
N ASP A 180 54.71 -47.87 2.87
CA ASP A 180 53.31 -47.53 3.13
C ASP A 180 53.00 -46.11 2.64
N THR A 181 52.18 -46.01 1.58
CA THR A 181 51.81 -44.73 0.94
C THR A 181 50.86 -43.90 1.80
N THR A 182 50.20 -44.51 2.80
CA THR A 182 49.30 -43.79 3.70
C THR A 182 50.06 -42.92 4.69
N HIS A 183 51.31 -43.26 5.01
CA HIS A 183 52.17 -42.56 5.96
C HIS A 183 51.51 -42.25 7.32
N GLY A 184 50.53 -43.04 7.74
CA GLY A 184 49.76 -42.80 8.98
C GLY A 184 48.91 -41.53 8.97
N LYS A 185 48.62 -40.96 7.79
CA LYS A 185 47.77 -39.79 7.63
C LYS A 185 46.33 -40.06 8.13
N ARG A 186 45.64 -38.99 8.56
CA ARG A 186 44.32 -39.06 9.21
C ARG A 186 43.23 -39.63 8.31
N SER A 187 43.17 -39.21 7.06
CA SER A 187 42.15 -39.65 6.11
C SER A 187 42.78 -40.61 5.13
N VAL A 188 42.46 -41.90 5.25
CA VAL A 188 42.92 -42.95 4.32
C VAL A 188 41.75 -43.34 3.44
N HIS A 189 41.99 -43.47 2.13
CA HIS A 189 40.95 -43.79 1.17
C HIS A 189 40.31 -45.15 1.54
N PRO A 190 38.97 -45.26 1.65
CA PRO A 190 38.31 -46.49 2.09
C PRO A 190 38.67 -47.73 1.27
N ALA A 191 38.91 -47.57 -0.03
CA ALA A 191 39.39 -48.64 -0.92
C ALA A 191 40.68 -49.30 -0.40
N MET A 192 41.57 -48.57 0.26
CA MET A 192 42.80 -49.12 0.83
C MET A 192 42.56 -50.20 1.89
N LYS A 193 41.35 -50.29 2.47
CA LYS A 193 40.99 -51.39 3.38
C LYS A 193 40.90 -52.75 2.67
N GLY A 194 40.55 -52.76 1.39
CA GLY A 194 40.54 -53.99 0.60
C GLY A 194 41.86 -54.26 -0.12
N GLY A 195 42.85 -53.38 0.07
CA GLY A 195 44.22 -53.55 -0.41
C GLY A 195 44.57 -52.74 -1.66
N CYS A 196 45.85 -52.75 -2.01
CA CYS A 196 46.45 -52.05 -3.14
C CYS A 196 45.89 -52.54 -4.49
N MET A 197 45.54 -53.82 -4.58
CA MET A 197 45.09 -54.47 -5.81
C MET A 197 43.67 -54.08 -6.23
N ILE A 198 42.97 -53.26 -5.45
CA ILE A 198 41.69 -52.68 -5.86
C ILE A 198 41.86 -51.67 -6.98
N CYS A 199 42.98 -50.94 -6.98
CA CYS A 199 43.27 -49.92 -7.98
C CYS A 199 44.47 -50.29 -8.86
N HIS A 200 45.44 -51.04 -8.33
CA HIS A 200 46.65 -51.43 -9.06
C HIS A 200 46.57 -52.89 -9.52
N ASP A 201 46.87 -53.17 -10.78
CA ASP A 201 47.14 -54.54 -11.20
C ASP A 201 48.63 -54.85 -11.00
N PRO A 202 49.02 -55.75 -10.07
CA PRO A 202 50.42 -56.02 -9.80
C PRO A 202 51.16 -56.72 -10.97
N HIS A 203 50.46 -57.20 -12.00
CA HIS A 203 51.09 -57.77 -13.19
C HIS A 203 51.41 -56.68 -14.21
N GLY A 204 50.42 -55.86 -14.53
CA GLY A 204 50.57 -54.74 -15.45
C GLY A 204 49.23 -54.04 -15.69
N GLY A 205 49.29 -52.74 -15.97
CA GLY A 205 48.12 -51.92 -16.23
C GLY A 205 48.25 -51.14 -17.53
N ALA A 206 47.12 -50.67 -18.07
CA ALA A 206 47.11 -49.84 -19.27
C ALA A 206 47.87 -48.52 -19.09
N GLN A 207 48.08 -48.07 -17.84
CA GLN A 207 48.73 -46.80 -17.50
C GLN A 207 49.95 -47.00 -16.60
N ALA A 208 50.71 -45.92 -16.42
CA ALA A 208 51.80 -45.86 -15.44
C ALA A 208 51.32 -46.28 -14.04
N ASP A 209 52.26 -46.74 -13.22
CA ASP A 209 52.00 -47.26 -11.87
C ASP A 209 50.99 -48.43 -11.82
N MET A 210 50.83 -49.12 -12.95
CA MET A 210 49.99 -50.31 -13.10
C MET A 210 48.50 -50.04 -12.85
N LEU A 211 48.04 -48.86 -13.26
CA LEU A 211 46.63 -48.50 -13.15
C LEU A 211 45.86 -49.01 -14.40
N PRO A 212 44.62 -49.50 -14.21
CA PRO A 212 43.78 -49.99 -15.31
C PRO A 212 43.18 -48.85 -16.15
N ALA A 213 43.11 -47.63 -15.63
CA ALA A 213 42.57 -46.44 -16.30
C ALA A 213 43.37 -45.19 -15.94
N ALA A 214 43.33 -44.16 -16.79
CA ALA A 214 44.08 -42.91 -16.60
C ALA A 214 43.26 -41.87 -15.85
N GLY A 215 43.92 -41.08 -15.01
CA GLY A 215 43.34 -39.89 -14.38
C GLY A 215 41.99 -40.18 -13.73
N ASP A 216 41.01 -39.36 -14.04
CA ASP A 216 39.66 -39.42 -13.45
C ASP A 216 38.86 -40.65 -13.87
N ASP A 217 39.18 -41.27 -15.00
CA ASP A 217 38.51 -42.50 -15.44
C ASP A 217 38.74 -43.62 -14.43
N LEU A 218 39.87 -43.63 -13.72
CA LEU A 218 40.13 -44.57 -12.62
C LEU A 218 39.16 -44.36 -11.46
N CYS A 219 38.94 -43.09 -11.07
CA CYS A 219 38.03 -42.74 -10.00
C CYS A 219 36.58 -43.08 -10.37
N GLN A 220 36.21 -42.84 -11.63
CA GLN A 220 34.87 -43.14 -12.17
C GLN A 220 34.50 -44.62 -12.11
N ILE A 221 35.46 -45.56 -12.09
CA ILE A 221 35.15 -47.00 -11.96
C ILE A 221 34.27 -47.27 -10.72
N CYS A 222 34.49 -46.50 -9.63
CA CYS A 222 33.76 -46.64 -8.37
C CYS A 222 32.89 -45.43 -8.03
N HIS A 223 33.24 -44.23 -8.50
CA HIS A 223 32.60 -42.95 -8.13
C HIS A 223 31.66 -42.40 -9.22
N GLN A 224 31.00 -43.26 -10.01
CA GLN A 224 30.14 -42.88 -11.14
C GLN A 224 29.10 -41.80 -10.80
N ALA A 225 28.46 -41.90 -9.63
CA ALA A 225 27.39 -41.00 -9.21
C ALA A 225 27.81 -39.51 -9.12
N PHE A 226 29.11 -39.21 -9.05
CA PHE A 226 29.63 -37.84 -9.05
C PHE A 226 29.60 -37.20 -10.46
N PHE A 227 29.68 -37.99 -11.52
CA PHE A 227 29.89 -37.53 -12.90
C PHE A 227 28.60 -37.48 -13.74
N ASP A 228 27.47 -37.97 -13.22
CA ASP A 228 26.24 -38.18 -13.99
C ASP A 228 25.31 -36.94 -14.10
N ALA A 229 25.70 -35.77 -13.59
CA ALA A 229 24.82 -34.60 -13.48
C ALA A 229 25.32 -33.37 -14.25
N GLU A 230 24.43 -32.78 -15.04
CA GLU A 230 24.65 -31.57 -15.85
C GLU A 230 24.78 -30.35 -14.94
N GLN A 231 26.02 -30.00 -14.60
CA GLN A 231 26.37 -29.01 -13.57
C GLN A 231 27.52 -28.12 -14.06
N SER A 232 27.58 -26.89 -13.56
CA SER A 232 28.81 -26.09 -13.60
C SER A 232 29.82 -26.74 -12.66
N VAL A 233 30.88 -27.31 -13.24
CA VAL A 233 31.98 -27.91 -12.47
C VAL A 233 33.02 -26.85 -12.12
N HIS A 234 33.65 -26.99 -10.96
CA HIS A 234 34.75 -26.13 -10.57
C HIS A 234 35.91 -26.30 -11.58
N PRO A 235 36.50 -25.22 -12.12
CA PRO A 235 37.57 -25.34 -13.12
C PRO A 235 38.75 -26.21 -12.70
N ALA A 236 39.10 -26.24 -11.41
CA ALA A 236 40.13 -27.13 -10.87
C ALA A 236 39.86 -28.64 -11.09
N LEU A 237 38.61 -29.06 -11.34
CA LEU A 237 38.31 -30.44 -11.73
C LEU A 237 38.79 -30.77 -13.16
N MET A 238 39.00 -29.76 -14.01
CA MET A 238 39.57 -30.00 -15.35
C MET A 238 41.03 -30.47 -15.27
N ASP A 239 41.73 -30.16 -14.18
CA ASP A 239 43.08 -30.65 -13.89
C ASP A 239 43.08 -32.06 -13.26
N GLY A 240 41.90 -32.66 -13.10
CA GLY A 240 41.68 -33.98 -12.53
C GLY A 240 41.46 -33.98 -11.02
N CYS A 241 40.80 -35.01 -10.50
CA CYS A 241 40.45 -35.17 -9.08
C CYS A 241 41.68 -35.12 -8.15
N VAL A 242 42.83 -35.59 -8.66
CA VAL A 242 44.08 -35.64 -7.90
C VAL A 242 44.77 -34.29 -7.75
N SER A 243 44.25 -33.23 -8.39
CA SER A 243 44.70 -31.85 -8.15
C SER A 243 44.42 -31.40 -6.72
N CYS A 244 43.35 -31.93 -6.11
CA CYS A 244 42.95 -31.63 -4.74
C CYS A 244 42.94 -32.85 -3.81
N HIS A 245 42.73 -34.07 -4.33
CA HIS A 245 42.67 -35.29 -3.51
C HIS A 245 43.94 -36.15 -3.64
N ASP A 246 44.48 -36.63 -2.52
CA ASP A 246 45.46 -37.71 -2.53
C ASP A 246 44.70 -39.05 -2.59
N PRO A 247 44.81 -39.84 -3.68
CA PRO A 247 44.02 -41.06 -3.85
C PRO A 247 44.35 -42.15 -2.82
N HIS A 248 45.48 -42.04 -2.12
CA HIS A 248 45.84 -42.95 -1.02
C HIS A 248 45.39 -42.42 0.33
N ALA A 249 45.86 -41.21 0.69
CA ALA A 249 45.58 -40.62 1.99
C ALA A 249 45.88 -39.12 2.09
N GLY A 250 45.00 -38.37 2.75
CA GLY A 250 45.15 -36.94 3.05
C GLY A 250 45.38 -36.66 4.54
N VAL A 251 46.05 -35.54 4.83
CA VAL A 251 46.24 -35.06 6.21
C VAL A 251 44.96 -34.49 6.80
N ALA A 252 44.08 -33.96 5.94
CA ALA A 252 42.73 -33.50 6.29
C ALA A 252 41.69 -34.55 5.89
N GLU A 253 40.44 -34.36 6.34
CA GLU A 253 39.32 -35.23 5.95
C GLU A 253 39.10 -35.22 4.43
N HIS A 254 38.39 -36.22 3.92
CA HIS A 254 38.13 -36.38 2.48
C HIS A 254 39.39 -36.40 1.61
N LEU A 255 40.51 -36.92 2.14
CA LEU A 255 41.76 -37.11 1.40
C LEU A 255 42.43 -35.83 0.92
N LEU A 256 42.17 -34.72 1.60
CA LEU A 256 42.72 -33.43 1.22
C LEU A 256 44.14 -33.21 1.78
N PRO A 257 45.01 -32.46 1.07
CA PRO A 257 46.35 -32.12 1.50
C PRO A 257 46.37 -31.04 2.59
N THR A 258 45.28 -30.30 2.78
CA THR A 258 45.08 -29.33 3.87
C THR A 258 43.58 -29.17 4.14
N SER A 259 43.18 -28.48 5.21
CA SER A 259 41.79 -28.35 5.64
C SER A 259 41.29 -26.91 5.60
N GLY A 260 39.98 -26.75 5.37
CA GLY A 260 39.28 -25.47 5.46
C GLY A 260 39.77 -24.45 4.44
N VAL A 261 39.75 -23.17 4.82
CA VAL A 261 40.13 -22.03 3.97
C VAL A 261 41.52 -22.15 3.36
N ALA A 262 42.46 -22.78 4.08
CA ALA A 262 43.83 -22.96 3.61
C ALA A 262 43.93 -23.79 2.32
N LEU A 263 42.92 -24.63 2.01
CA LEU A 263 42.84 -25.34 0.73
C LEU A 263 42.42 -24.40 -0.39
N CYS A 264 41.38 -23.60 -0.17
CA CYS A 264 40.86 -22.67 -1.18
C CYS A 264 41.93 -21.64 -1.56
N LEU A 265 42.65 -21.12 -0.56
CA LEU A 265 43.70 -20.11 -0.74
C LEU A 265 44.99 -20.63 -1.39
N THR A 266 45.09 -21.92 -1.71
CA THR A 266 46.20 -22.39 -2.56
C THR A 266 46.05 -21.93 -4.00
N CYS A 267 44.83 -21.58 -4.40
CA CYS A 267 44.49 -21.18 -5.78
C CYS A 267 43.73 -19.85 -5.85
N HIS A 268 42.90 -19.54 -4.84
CA HIS A 268 42.11 -18.31 -4.79
C HIS A 268 42.82 -17.24 -3.96
N GLU A 269 42.73 -15.99 -4.40
CA GLU A 269 43.05 -14.85 -3.56
C GLU A 269 42.05 -14.78 -2.39
N ASP A 270 42.51 -14.20 -1.29
CA ASP A 270 41.70 -14.08 -0.08
C ASP A 270 40.63 -13.01 -0.28
N PRO A 271 39.33 -13.37 -0.29
CA PRO A 271 38.26 -12.39 -0.48
C PRO A 271 38.14 -11.42 0.71
N ASP A 272 38.77 -11.71 1.85
CA ASP A 272 38.81 -10.80 3.00
C ASP A 272 39.86 -9.68 2.82
N ALA A 273 40.77 -9.83 1.86
CA ALA A 273 41.96 -9.00 1.77
C ALA A 273 41.64 -7.59 1.25
N GLY A 274 41.64 -6.63 2.18
CA GLY A 274 41.55 -5.20 1.87
C GLY A 274 40.19 -4.57 2.16
N HIS A 275 39.24 -5.32 2.72
CA HIS A 275 37.95 -4.80 3.15
C HIS A 275 37.90 -4.48 4.64
N ASP A 276 37.34 -3.31 4.99
CA ASP A 276 37.14 -2.93 6.40
C ASP A 276 36.02 -3.73 7.10
N VAL A 277 35.00 -4.16 6.34
CA VAL A 277 33.86 -4.95 6.82
C VAL A 277 33.79 -6.27 6.05
N VAL A 278 34.16 -7.36 6.71
CA VAL A 278 34.11 -8.71 6.13
C VAL A 278 32.88 -9.46 6.66
N HIS A 279 32.19 -10.16 5.77
CA HIS A 279 31.03 -10.95 6.13
C HIS A 279 31.42 -12.13 7.05
N ALA A 280 30.68 -12.32 8.14
CA ALA A 280 31.08 -13.24 9.22
C ALA A 280 31.36 -14.69 8.78
N PRO A 281 30.57 -15.32 7.88
CA PRO A 281 30.89 -16.65 7.37
C PRO A 281 32.23 -16.68 6.61
N VAL A 282 32.56 -15.61 5.88
CA VAL A 282 33.80 -15.53 5.10
C VAL A 282 35.00 -15.35 6.03
N SER A 283 34.93 -14.43 7.00
CA SER A 283 35.93 -14.27 8.06
C SER A 283 36.13 -15.55 8.91
N GLY A 284 35.08 -16.36 9.06
CA GLY A 284 35.13 -17.67 9.70
C GLY A 284 35.78 -18.77 8.86
N GLY A 285 36.08 -18.53 7.59
CA GLY A 285 36.59 -19.51 6.64
C GLY A 285 35.53 -20.55 6.23
N GLU A 286 34.26 -20.19 6.29
CA GLU A 286 33.10 -21.06 6.06
C GLU A 286 32.68 -21.10 4.58
N CYS A 287 33.66 -21.09 3.66
CA CYS A 287 33.41 -20.97 2.20
C CYS A 287 32.43 -22.01 1.66
N VAL A 288 32.46 -23.23 2.20
CA VAL A 288 31.68 -24.37 1.70
C VAL A 288 30.20 -24.36 2.11
N PHE A 289 29.78 -23.40 2.95
CA PHE A 289 28.36 -23.17 3.19
C PHE A 289 27.70 -22.54 1.96
N CYS A 290 28.39 -21.58 1.35
CA CYS A 290 27.92 -20.84 0.18
C CYS A 290 28.33 -21.49 -1.12
N HIS A 291 29.54 -22.06 -1.19
CA HIS A 291 30.11 -22.64 -2.41
C HIS A 291 30.23 -24.16 -2.34
N ASN A 292 29.93 -24.84 -3.43
CA ASN A 292 30.28 -26.23 -3.63
C ASN A 292 31.64 -26.32 -4.35
N PRO A 293 32.71 -26.82 -3.71
CA PRO A 293 34.05 -26.85 -4.31
C PRO A 293 34.17 -27.82 -5.50
N HIS A 294 33.15 -28.65 -5.76
CA HIS A 294 33.14 -29.60 -6.86
C HIS A 294 32.31 -29.10 -8.05
N ALA A 295 31.02 -28.91 -7.82
CA ALA A 295 30.06 -28.58 -8.87
C ALA A 295 28.77 -28.03 -8.28
N SER A 296 28.12 -27.14 -9.01
CA SER A 296 26.75 -26.71 -8.73
C SER A 296 26.00 -26.46 -10.03
N GLN A 297 24.68 -26.45 -9.97
CA GLN A 297 23.83 -26.00 -11.09
C GLN A 297 23.86 -24.47 -11.27
N ARG A 298 24.52 -23.74 -10.36
CA ARG A 298 24.54 -22.27 -10.31
C ARG A 298 25.93 -21.72 -10.63
N SER A 299 25.95 -20.49 -11.17
CA SER A 299 27.17 -19.72 -11.39
C SER A 299 27.95 -19.54 -10.08
N ALA A 300 29.27 -19.39 -10.18
CA ALA A 300 30.18 -19.31 -9.04
C ALA A 300 30.06 -20.47 -8.03
N LEU A 301 29.46 -21.59 -8.46
CA LEU A 301 29.30 -22.82 -7.67
C LEU A 301 28.45 -22.65 -6.41
N LEU A 302 27.48 -21.74 -6.40
CA LEU A 302 26.66 -21.51 -5.21
C LEU A 302 25.78 -22.72 -4.85
N THR A 303 25.65 -23.03 -3.56
CA THR A 303 24.86 -24.16 -3.03
C THR A 303 23.35 -23.94 -3.16
N ALA A 304 22.91 -22.67 -3.13
CA ALA A 304 21.53 -22.21 -3.34
C ALA A 304 21.51 -20.98 -4.27
N ASP A 305 20.33 -20.55 -4.71
CA ASP A 305 20.20 -19.28 -5.44
C ASP A 305 20.57 -18.14 -4.48
N LEU A 306 21.25 -17.10 -4.98
CA LEU A 306 21.91 -16.11 -4.12
C LEU A 306 20.98 -15.53 -3.04
N ASP A 307 19.77 -15.14 -3.41
CA ASP A 307 18.81 -14.57 -2.45
C ASP A 307 18.32 -15.61 -1.44
N GLN A 308 18.06 -16.85 -1.89
CA GLN A 308 17.66 -17.93 -0.99
C GLN A 308 18.78 -18.26 -0.01
N LEU A 309 20.04 -18.27 -0.46
CA LEU A 309 21.20 -18.55 0.36
C LEU A 309 21.31 -17.58 1.54
N CYS A 310 21.08 -16.29 1.30
CA CYS A 310 21.03 -15.28 2.35
C CYS A 310 19.96 -15.63 3.40
N PHE A 311 18.76 -16.03 2.96
CA PHE A 311 17.65 -16.35 3.85
C PHE A 311 17.74 -17.72 4.54
N GLU A 312 18.77 -18.53 4.27
CA GLU A 312 19.04 -19.72 5.07
C GLU A 312 19.59 -19.37 6.46
N CYS A 313 20.18 -18.18 6.61
CA CYS A 313 20.70 -17.65 7.87
C CYS A 313 20.03 -16.34 8.32
N HIS A 314 19.64 -15.47 7.39
CA HIS A 314 19.00 -14.19 7.68
C HIS A 314 17.47 -14.29 7.62
N ASP A 315 16.78 -13.53 8.46
CA ASP A 315 15.32 -13.46 8.40
C ASP A 315 14.86 -12.92 7.04
N ASN A 316 13.86 -13.57 6.45
CA ASN A 316 13.27 -13.09 5.20
C ASN A 316 12.33 -11.89 5.46
N PHE A 317 12.94 -10.71 5.55
CA PHE A 317 12.24 -9.44 5.74
C PHE A 317 11.40 -9.01 4.52
N LEU A 318 11.65 -9.57 3.33
CA LEU A 318 10.88 -9.29 2.12
C LEU A 318 9.51 -9.99 2.10
N SER A 319 9.37 -11.10 2.83
CA SER A 319 8.17 -11.97 2.80
C SER A 319 6.85 -11.30 3.19
N ASN A 320 6.89 -10.20 3.96
CA ASN A 320 5.72 -9.46 4.41
C ASN A 320 5.61 -8.06 3.78
N SER A 321 6.42 -7.77 2.77
CA SER A 321 6.40 -6.47 2.12
C SER A 321 5.32 -6.37 1.06
N ALA A 322 4.70 -5.19 0.92
CA ALA A 322 3.68 -4.95 -0.10
C ALA A 322 4.30 -4.85 -1.50
N VAL A 323 5.44 -4.16 -1.61
CA VAL A 323 6.19 -4.00 -2.85
C VAL A 323 7.68 -4.10 -2.55
N ALA A 324 8.35 -5.08 -3.15
CA ALA A 324 9.81 -5.21 -3.12
C ALA A 324 10.47 -4.27 -4.14
N HIS A 325 11.66 -3.79 -3.83
CA HIS A 325 12.42 -2.92 -4.71
C HIS A 325 12.80 -3.64 -6.02
N PRO A 326 12.53 -3.07 -7.21
CA PRO A 326 12.80 -3.75 -8.49
C PRO A 326 14.26 -4.16 -8.70
N ALA A 327 15.22 -3.44 -8.12
CA ALA A 327 16.63 -3.82 -8.17
C ALA A 327 16.92 -5.21 -7.58
N LEU A 328 16.05 -5.71 -6.68
CA LEU A 328 16.18 -7.06 -6.12
C LEU A 328 15.91 -8.17 -7.15
N GLU A 329 15.37 -7.87 -8.34
CA GLU A 329 15.29 -8.85 -9.44
C GLU A 329 16.67 -9.33 -9.91
N ASN A 330 17.70 -8.50 -9.72
CA ASN A 330 19.10 -8.85 -10.01
C ASN A 330 19.81 -9.47 -8.79
N GLY A 331 19.06 -9.72 -7.72
CA GLY A 331 19.54 -10.30 -6.47
C GLY A 331 20.21 -9.31 -5.52
N CYS A 332 20.38 -9.73 -4.27
CA CYS A 332 20.99 -8.94 -3.18
C CYS A 332 22.40 -8.43 -3.52
N GLY A 333 23.13 -9.20 -4.34
CA GLY A 333 24.49 -8.92 -4.80
C GLY A 333 24.66 -7.64 -5.63
N THR A 334 23.56 -7.00 -6.02
CA THR A 334 23.59 -5.74 -6.77
C THR A 334 24.05 -4.58 -5.89
N CYS A 335 23.74 -4.64 -4.60
CA CYS A 335 24.04 -3.60 -3.63
C CYS A 335 24.99 -4.08 -2.53
N HIS A 336 24.95 -5.38 -2.21
CA HIS A 336 25.75 -5.98 -1.16
C HIS A 336 26.84 -6.90 -1.72
N ASP A 337 28.09 -6.76 -1.28
CA ASP A 337 29.12 -7.75 -1.54
C ASP A 337 28.97 -8.89 -0.50
N PRO A 338 28.63 -10.13 -0.92
CA PRO A 338 28.45 -11.24 0.02
C PRO A 338 29.74 -11.68 0.73
N HIS A 339 30.93 -11.20 0.32
CA HIS A 339 32.21 -11.47 0.96
C HIS A 339 32.63 -10.36 1.93
N GLY A 340 32.65 -9.11 1.45
CA GLY A 340 33.19 -7.99 2.22
C GLY A 340 33.16 -6.69 1.45
N SER A 341 33.08 -5.57 2.17
CA SER A 341 33.18 -4.23 1.60
C SER A 341 33.85 -3.27 2.58
N ASP A 342 34.18 -2.07 2.15
CA ASP A 342 34.64 -1.02 3.07
C ASP A 342 33.49 -0.34 3.84
N GLU A 343 32.25 -0.60 3.44
CA GLU A 343 31.07 0.07 3.98
C GLU A 343 30.26 -0.80 4.95
N PRO A 344 29.59 -0.21 5.95
CA PRO A 344 28.71 -0.94 6.84
C PRO A 344 27.58 -1.65 6.08
N GLY A 345 27.25 -2.86 6.52
CA GLY A 345 26.20 -3.66 5.87
C GLY A 345 26.64 -4.28 4.55
N LEU A 346 27.95 -4.36 4.28
CA LEU A 346 28.53 -4.96 3.09
C LEU A 346 28.16 -4.23 1.79
N LEU A 347 27.95 -2.91 1.84
CA LEU A 347 27.51 -2.16 0.67
C LEU A 347 28.66 -1.94 -0.32
N GLU A 348 28.38 -2.12 -1.61
CA GLU A 348 29.33 -1.85 -2.71
C GLU A 348 29.77 -0.38 -2.73
N VAL A 349 28.85 0.54 -2.38
CA VAL A 349 29.09 1.98 -2.36
C VAL A 349 28.36 2.62 -1.17
N THR A 350 28.97 3.68 -0.62
CA THR A 350 28.45 4.39 0.55
C THR A 350 27.26 5.31 0.24
N GLY A 351 26.32 5.38 1.18
CA GLY A 351 25.26 6.40 1.22
C GLY A 351 24.43 6.55 -0.06
N SER A 352 24.06 7.79 -0.40
CA SER A 352 23.24 8.11 -1.58
C SER A 352 23.93 7.80 -2.92
N ALA A 353 25.26 7.72 -2.94
CA ALA A 353 26.00 7.37 -4.15
C ALA A 353 25.62 5.97 -4.66
N LEU A 354 25.18 5.06 -3.78
CA LEU A 354 24.62 3.76 -4.19
C LEU A 354 23.29 3.94 -4.94
N CYS A 355 22.39 4.77 -4.43
CA CYS A 355 21.10 5.03 -5.05
C CYS A 355 21.24 5.67 -6.44
N TYR A 356 22.20 6.61 -6.58
CA TYR A 356 22.46 7.32 -7.83
C TYR A 356 23.12 6.47 -8.92
N GLN A 357 23.50 5.22 -8.65
CA GLN A 357 23.91 4.30 -9.73
C GLN A 357 22.76 3.95 -10.66
N CYS A 358 21.51 4.09 -10.17
CA CYS A 358 20.30 3.81 -10.92
C CYS A 358 19.30 5.00 -10.95
N HIS A 359 19.28 5.83 -9.91
CA HIS A 359 18.30 6.92 -9.75
C HIS A 359 18.90 8.30 -10.10
N ASP A 360 19.02 8.59 -11.38
CA ASP A 360 19.57 9.85 -11.88
C ASP A 360 18.61 11.04 -11.65
N GLY A 361 19.18 12.23 -11.41
CA GLY A 361 18.47 13.51 -11.44
C GLY A 361 17.58 13.81 -10.24
N VAL A 362 17.65 13.00 -9.16
CA VAL A 362 16.92 13.23 -7.91
C VAL A 362 17.67 14.18 -6.96
N GLY A 363 19.01 14.21 -7.03
CA GLY A 363 19.89 15.00 -6.14
C GLY A 363 20.54 16.24 -6.76
N ASP A 364 19.99 16.79 -7.85
CA ASP A 364 20.56 18.00 -8.47
C ASP A 364 20.43 19.23 -7.54
N ASP A 365 21.50 20.04 -7.44
CA ASP A 365 21.58 21.26 -6.60
C ASP A 365 20.64 22.38 -7.08
N SER A 366 19.33 22.21 -6.91
CA SER A 366 18.34 23.28 -7.03
C SER A 366 18.17 23.98 -5.69
N PRO A 367 18.03 25.32 -5.65
CA PRO A 367 17.85 26.08 -4.39
C PRO A 367 16.55 25.75 -3.64
N LEU A 368 15.62 25.01 -4.24
CA LEU A 368 14.36 24.57 -3.63
C LEU A 368 14.28 23.05 -3.44
N THR A 369 15.43 22.38 -3.37
CA THR A 369 15.51 20.96 -3.03
C THR A 369 15.21 20.77 -1.56
N HIS A 370 14.42 19.74 -1.24
CA HIS A 370 14.07 19.40 0.13
C HIS A 370 15.32 18.93 0.90
N ALA A 371 15.47 19.35 2.17
CA ALA A 371 16.72 19.18 2.92
C ALA A 371 17.23 17.72 2.97
N PRO A 372 16.41 16.70 3.27
CA PRO A 372 16.88 15.30 3.26
C PRO A 372 17.47 14.88 1.91
N VAL A 373 16.93 15.38 0.80
CA VAL A 373 17.43 15.08 -0.54
C VAL A 373 18.73 15.82 -0.84
N ALA A 374 18.81 17.10 -0.47
CA ALA A 374 20.02 17.91 -0.63
C ALA A 374 21.19 17.36 0.21
N GLU A 375 20.89 16.73 1.34
CA GLU A 375 21.87 16.09 2.22
C GLU A 375 22.20 14.63 1.82
N GLY A 376 21.50 14.07 0.83
CA GLY A 376 21.67 12.68 0.40
C GLY A 376 21.09 11.64 1.38
N ASP A 377 20.19 12.03 2.27
CA ASP A 377 19.51 11.13 3.20
C ASP A 377 18.22 10.55 2.58
N CYS A 378 18.38 9.74 1.53
CA CYS A 378 17.26 9.08 0.86
C CYS A 378 16.47 8.17 1.82
N LEU A 379 17.16 7.60 2.82
CA LEU A 379 16.63 6.62 3.75
C LEU A 379 15.77 7.25 4.86
N ALA A 380 15.74 8.58 4.97
CA ALA A 380 14.78 9.29 5.81
C ALA A 380 13.32 8.93 5.40
N CYS A 381 13.08 8.78 4.10
CA CYS A 381 11.76 8.53 3.56
C CYS A 381 11.62 7.19 2.84
N HIS A 382 12.67 6.73 2.16
CA HIS A 382 12.66 5.49 1.38
C HIS A 382 13.21 4.29 2.16
N ASP A 383 12.68 3.11 1.85
CA ASP A 383 13.25 1.82 2.22
C ASP A 383 13.85 1.18 0.96
N PRO A 384 15.17 0.90 0.94
CA PRO A 384 15.85 0.44 -0.26
C PRO A 384 15.52 -1.03 -0.59
N HIS A 385 14.89 -1.77 0.33
CA HIS A 385 14.53 -3.16 0.12
C HIS A 385 13.07 -3.30 -0.28
N ALA A 386 12.16 -2.67 0.47
CA ALA A 386 10.74 -2.82 0.23
C ALA A 386 9.90 -1.73 0.90
N GLY A 387 8.87 -1.26 0.22
CA GLY A 387 8.03 -0.17 0.68
C GLY A 387 6.54 -0.51 0.78
N SER A 388 5.81 0.46 1.34
CA SER A 388 4.34 0.47 1.37
C SER A 388 3.69 0.78 0.02
N SER A 389 4.48 1.28 -0.94
CA SER A 389 4.04 1.66 -2.29
C SER A 389 5.17 1.44 -3.30
N ALA A 390 4.86 1.59 -4.60
CA ALA A 390 5.85 1.51 -5.68
C ALA A 390 6.99 2.55 -5.54
N ALA A 391 6.76 3.64 -4.82
CA ALA A 391 7.78 4.65 -4.52
C ALA A 391 8.71 4.25 -3.35
N MET A 392 8.62 3.02 -2.84
CA MET A 392 9.50 2.50 -1.79
C MET A 392 9.45 3.31 -0.49
N LEU A 393 8.29 3.87 -0.15
CA LEU A 393 8.15 4.70 1.05
C LEU A 393 8.08 3.86 2.32
N ARG A 394 8.81 4.30 3.35
CA ARG A 394 8.80 3.70 4.71
C ARG A 394 7.43 3.74 5.37
N ARG A 395 6.62 4.74 5.03
CA ARG A 395 5.25 4.94 5.50
C ARG A 395 4.40 5.50 4.37
N SER A 396 3.10 5.24 4.41
CA SER A 396 2.13 5.77 3.45
C SER A 396 1.50 7.08 3.94
N GLY A 397 1.17 7.96 3.00
CA GLY A 397 0.37 9.18 3.25
C GLY A 397 1.02 10.16 4.24
N GLU A 398 0.19 10.86 5.01
CA GLU A 398 0.64 11.90 5.96
C GLU A 398 1.65 11.38 6.99
N GLY A 399 1.52 10.10 7.38
CA GLY A 399 2.35 9.46 8.40
C GLY A 399 3.84 9.44 8.06
N LEU A 400 4.21 9.62 6.78
CA LEU A 400 5.60 9.80 6.37
C LEU A 400 6.11 11.20 6.72
N CYS A 401 5.34 12.23 6.38
CA CYS A 401 5.72 13.64 6.46
C CYS A 401 5.71 14.16 7.90
N ILE A 402 4.70 13.76 8.68
CA ILE A 402 4.52 14.25 10.06
C ILE A 402 5.52 13.65 11.06
N GLN A 403 6.46 12.83 10.60
CA GLN A 403 7.59 12.40 11.41
C GLN A 403 8.56 13.55 11.69
N CYS A 404 8.56 14.57 10.82
CA CYS A 404 9.41 15.73 10.92
C CYS A 404 8.63 17.05 10.84
N HIS A 405 7.50 17.07 10.14
CA HIS A 405 6.64 18.25 10.00
C HIS A 405 5.47 18.23 10.99
N ASP A 406 5.03 19.40 11.41
CA ASP A 406 3.79 19.51 12.18
C ASP A 406 2.59 19.11 11.30
N SER A 407 1.56 18.55 11.94
CA SER A 407 0.33 18.21 11.22
C SER A 407 -0.38 19.47 10.75
N VAL A 408 -0.77 19.47 9.48
CA VAL A 408 -1.59 20.54 8.86
C VAL A 408 -3.08 20.16 8.82
N SER A 409 -3.42 18.92 9.18
CA SER A 409 -4.79 18.39 9.21
C SER A 409 -5.36 18.34 10.63
N GLU A 410 -4.52 18.41 11.66
CA GLU A 410 -4.96 18.25 13.04
C GLU A 410 -5.71 19.49 13.54
N GLY A 411 -6.94 19.28 14.03
CA GLY A 411 -7.78 20.33 14.62
C GLY A 411 -8.79 20.96 13.67
N SER A 412 -8.66 20.77 12.35
CA SER A 412 -9.64 21.25 11.37
C SER A 412 -10.87 20.35 11.32
N ILE A 413 -12.07 20.95 11.28
CA ILE A 413 -13.33 20.19 11.11
C ILE A 413 -13.49 19.71 9.66
N HIS A 414 -13.14 20.53 8.69
CA HIS A 414 -13.23 20.24 7.27
C HIS A 414 -11.84 20.20 6.65
N LEU A 415 -11.48 19.05 6.09
CA LEU A 415 -10.21 18.87 5.38
C LEU A 415 -10.41 18.96 3.88
N HIS A 416 -9.43 19.51 3.18
CA HIS A 416 -9.41 19.45 1.72
C HIS A 416 -9.22 18.01 1.26
N GLY A 417 -9.90 17.60 0.19
CA GLY A 417 -9.94 16.20 -0.27
C GLY A 417 -8.57 15.51 -0.33
N PRO A 418 -7.58 16.07 -1.07
CA PRO A 418 -6.23 15.50 -1.13
C PRO A 418 -5.57 15.34 0.24
N VAL A 419 -5.79 16.28 1.17
CA VAL A 419 -5.24 16.21 2.53
C VAL A 419 -5.97 15.15 3.36
N ALA A 420 -7.30 15.07 3.26
CA ALA A 420 -8.11 14.04 3.92
C ALA A 420 -7.73 12.62 3.46
N ASP A 421 -7.35 12.47 2.19
CA ASP A 421 -6.88 11.21 1.61
C ASP A 421 -5.39 10.92 1.91
N GLY A 422 -4.67 11.86 2.54
CA GLY A 422 -3.24 11.77 2.82
C GLY A 422 -2.36 11.91 1.57
N ASP A 423 -2.89 12.42 0.46
CA ASP A 423 -2.20 12.65 -0.80
C ASP A 423 -1.54 14.03 -0.85
N CYS A 424 -0.55 14.23 0.03
CA CYS A 424 0.22 15.48 0.10
C CYS A 424 0.95 15.78 -1.23
N ILE A 425 1.30 14.73 -1.99
CA ILE A 425 2.10 14.84 -3.20
C ILE A 425 1.30 15.23 -4.45
N ALA A 426 -0.02 15.36 -4.33
CA ALA A 426 -0.86 15.96 -5.36
C ALA A 426 -0.45 17.42 -5.66
N CYS A 427 0.01 18.12 -4.60
CA CYS A 427 0.38 19.53 -4.65
C CYS A 427 1.87 19.77 -4.41
N HIS A 428 2.47 19.00 -3.48
CA HIS A 428 3.87 19.14 -3.09
C HIS A 428 4.77 18.12 -3.82
N ASP A 429 5.97 18.52 -4.21
CA ASP A 429 7.01 17.60 -4.64
C ASP A 429 8.00 17.40 -3.48
N PRO A 430 8.01 16.22 -2.82
CA PRO A 430 8.81 15.99 -1.62
C PRO A 430 10.32 15.96 -1.88
N HIS A 431 10.76 15.93 -3.14
CA HIS A 431 12.17 16.03 -3.50
C HIS A 431 12.55 17.48 -3.82
N ARG A 432 11.79 18.14 -4.69
CA ARG A 432 12.07 19.52 -5.13
C ARG A 432 10.83 20.23 -5.64
N GLY A 433 10.54 21.40 -5.09
CA GLY A 433 9.56 22.30 -5.69
C GLY A 433 10.18 23.21 -6.74
N THR A 434 9.34 23.75 -7.61
CA THR A 434 9.69 24.93 -8.40
C THR A 434 9.40 26.23 -7.64
N LEU A 435 8.73 26.13 -6.48
CA LEU A 435 8.24 27.24 -5.68
C LEU A 435 8.47 27.00 -4.18
N PRO A 436 8.37 28.05 -3.33
CA PRO A 436 8.42 27.89 -1.88
C PRO A 436 7.45 26.81 -1.37
N HIS A 437 7.78 26.18 -0.25
CA HIS A 437 7.02 25.06 0.32
C HIS A 437 6.86 23.86 -0.63
N LEU A 438 7.77 23.72 -1.58
CA LEU A 438 7.84 22.61 -2.51
C LEU A 438 6.62 22.45 -3.43
N LEU A 439 5.92 23.54 -3.74
CA LEU A 439 4.76 23.49 -4.63
C LEU A 439 5.15 23.20 -6.08
N THR A 440 4.29 22.44 -6.76
CA THR A 440 4.47 22.01 -8.15
C THR A 440 4.01 23.03 -9.19
N LEU A 441 3.08 23.92 -8.84
CA LEU A 441 2.54 24.99 -9.69
C LEU A 441 2.25 26.25 -8.88
N GLU A 442 2.19 27.40 -9.55
CA GLU A 442 2.03 28.72 -8.94
C GLU A 442 0.57 29.14 -8.84
N GLY A 443 0.18 29.69 -7.68
CA GLY A 443 -1.12 30.33 -7.45
C GLY A 443 -2.31 29.47 -7.89
N GLN A 444 -3.24 30.10 -8.62
CA GLN A 444 -4.48 29.48 -9.10
C GLN A 444 -4.27 28.29 -10.04
N ASP A 445 -3.14 28.22 -10.77
CA ASP A 445 -2.88 27.14 -11.71
C ASP A 445 -2.77 25.79 -10.98
N LEU A 446 -2.31 25.80 -9.73
CA LEU A 446 -2.30 24.62 -8.87
C LEU A 446 -3.73 24.14 -8.57
N CYS A 447 -4.61 25.07 -8.22
CA CYS A 447 -6.00 24.79 -7.90
C CYS A 447 -6.78 24.28 -9.13
N TYR A 448 -6.56 24.90 -10.29
CA TYR A 448 -7.27 24.60 -11.53
C TYR A 448 -6.86 23.29 -12.22
N ARG A 449 -5.87 22.58 -11.67
CA ARG A 449 -5.63 21.18 -12.07
C ARG A 449 -6.84 20.28 -11.78
N CYS A 450 -7.59 20.61 -10.74
CA CYS A 450 -8.71 19.80 -10.26
C CYS A 450 -10.01 20.59 -10.17
N HIS A 451 -9.96 21.88 -9.86
CA HIS A 451 -11.14 22.74 -9.72
C HIS A 451 -11.43 23.53 -10.98
N ASP A 452 -12.70 23.69 -11.32
CA ASP A 452 -13.08 24.62 -12.39
C ASP A 452 -12.78 26.06 -11.96
N SER A 453 -12.43 26.90 -12.95
CA SER A 453 -12.21 28.32 -12.70
C SER A 453 -13.46 28.97 -12.12
N GLN A 454 -13.28 29.77 -11.06
CA GLN A 454 -14.35 30.54 -10.45
C GLN A 454 -14.48 31.95 -11.03
N ALA A 455 -13.67 32.29 -12.04
CA ALA A 455 -13.68 33.57 -12.74
C ALA A 455 -14.55 33.53 -14.01
N MET A 456 -15.77 33.02 -13.89
CA MET A 456 -16.65 32.75 -15.05
C MET A 456 -17.74 33.81 -15.27
N GLY A 457 -18.05 34.61 -14.26
CA GLY A 457 -19.01 35.71 -14.33
C GLY A 457 -18.53 36.90 -15.17
N ALA A 458 -19.46 37.80 -15.49
CA ALA A 458 -19.14 39.06 -16.18
C ALA A 458 -18.36 40.03 -15.28
N VAL A 459 -18.58 39.92 -13.97
CA VAL A 459 -17.84 40.65 -12.93
C VAL A 459 -17.13 39.63 -12.05
N VAL A 460 -15.80 39.65 -12.06
CA VAL A 460 -14.98 38.77 -11.22
C VAL A 460 -14.49 39.56 -10.01
N HIS A 461 -14.59 38.96 -8.83
CA HIS A 461 -14.10 39.57 -7.61
C HIS A 461 -12.57 39.69 -7.67
N ALA A 462 -12.01 40.84 -7.27
CA ALA A 462 -10.58 41.10 -7.45
C ALA A 462 -9.65 40.01 -6.87
N PRO A 463 -9.84 39.50 -5.63
CA PRO A 463 -9.02 38.41 -5.11
C PRO A 463 -9.05 37.14 -5.98
N VAL A 464 -10.17 36.84 -6.61
CA VAL A 464 -10.28 35.69 -7.53
C VAL A 464 -9.59 35.96 -8.85
N SER A 465 -9.71 37.19 -9.39
CA SER A 465 -9.01 37.58 -10.62
C SER A 465 -7.49 37.62 -10.45
N ASP A 466 -7.02 37.92 -9.24
CA ASP A 466 -5.60 38.00 -8.89
C ASP A 466 -5.02 36.62 -8.50
N GLY A 467 -5.87 35.60 -8.39
CA GLY A 467 -5.46 34.24 -8.01
C GLY A 467 -5.19 34.05 -6.52
N ASP A 468 -5.60 35.00 -5.68
CA ASP A 468 -5.39 35.05 -4.24
C ASP A 468 -6.45 34.23 -3.47
N CYS A 469 -6.67 32.97 -3.89
CA CYS A 469 -7.66 32.08 -3.28
C CYS A 469 -7.42 31.88 -1.77
N LEU A 470 -6.15 31.92 -1.36
CA LEU A 470 -5.72 31.69 0.02
C LEU A 470 -6.07 32.83 0.99
N LEU A 471 -6.54 33.99 0.49
CA LEU A 471 -7.08 35.04 1.35
C LEU A 471 -8.40 34.64 2.00
N CYS A 472 -9.14 33.74 1.36
CA CYS A 472 -10.44 33.29 1.82
C CYS A 472 -10.46 31.80 2.16
N HIS A 473 -9.62 30.98 1.51
CA HIS A 473 -9.60 29.54 1.69
C HIS A 473 -8.30 29.04 2.33
N ASP A 474 -8.40 28.09 3.26
CA ASP A 474 -7.27 27.27 3.69
C ASP A 474 -7.24 25.97 2.89
N VAL A 475 -6.21 25.78 2.08
CA VAL A 475 -6.09 24.60 1.21
C VAL A 475 -5.81 23.30 1.94
N HIS A 476 -5.44 23.33 3.22
CA HIS A 476 -5.27 22.11 4.00
C HIS A 476 -6.55 21.73 4.73
N GLY A 477 -7.14 22.69 5.43
CA GLY A 477 -8.32 22.47 6.24
C GLY A 477 -8.76 23.72 6.97
N ALA A 478 -10.06 23.83 7.25
CA ALA A 478 -10.61 24.88 8.08
C ALA A 478 -11.81 24.37 8.90
N ASP A 479 -12.25 25.17 9.87
CA ASP A 479 -13.42 24.86 10.69
C ASP A 479 -14.74 25.17 9.97
N ASP A 480 -14.72 26.10 9.02
CA ASP A 480 -15.89 26.51 8.25
C ASP A 480 -16.02 25.73 6.93
N GLU A 481 -17.28 25.49 6.53
CA GLU A 481 -17.60 24.83 5.27
C GLU A 481 -17.03 25.61 4.08
N GLY A 482 -16.58 24.89 3.04
CA GLY A 482 -15.88 25.51 1.91
C GLY A 482 -14.43 25.90 2.23
N LEU A 483 -13.88 25.40 3.34
CA LEU A 483 -12.50 25.65 3.78
C LEU A 483 -12.21 27.13 4.05
N LEU A 484 -13.18 27.86 4.58
CA LEU A 484 -13.03 29.30 4.77
C LEU A 484 -12.12 29.62 5.97
N VAL A 485 -11.22 30.58 5.80
CA VAL A 485 -10.31 31.03 6.87
C VAL A 485 -11.03 31.81 7.98
N SER A 486 -12.30 32.16 7.78
CA SER A 486 -13.14 32.86 8.75
C SER A 486 -14.62 32.65 8.45
N THR A 487 -15.45 32.72 9.49
CA THR A 487 -16.88 32.40 9.43
C THR A 487 -17.74 33.53 8.88
N GLY A 488 -18.60 33.21 7.91
CA GLY A 488 -19.71 34.06 7.48
C GLY A 488 -19.30 35.48 7.06
N ARG A 489 -19.97 36.50 7.61
CA ARG A 489 -19.72 37.91 7.25
C ARG A 489 -18.37 38.44 7.73
N GLU A 490 -17.79 37.85 8.77
CA GLU A 490 -16.52 38.31 9.33
C GLU A 490 -15.39 38.19 8.31
N LEU A 491 -15.43 37.14 7.47
CA LEU A 491 -14.51 36.98 6.35
C LEU A 491 -14.54 38.18 5.40
N CYS A 492 -15.74 38.64 5.04
CA CYS A 492 -15.91 39.77 4.13
C CYS A 492 -15.40 41.07 4.75
N PHE A 493 -15.61 41.25 6.05
CA PHE A 493 -15.23 42.44 6.80
C PHE A 493 -13.73 42.62 7.00
N GLN A 494 -12.94 41.56 6.82
CA GLN A 494 -11.48 41.67 6.80
C GLN A 494 -10.99 42.65 5.74
N CYS A 495 -11.74 42.85 4.65
CA CYS A 495 -11.44 43.83 3.60
C CYS A 495 -12.52 44.90 3.44
N HIS A 496 -13.80 44.56 3.60
CA HIS A 496 -14.93 45.48 3.39
C HIS A 496 -15.38 46.16 4.69
N GLN A 497 -14.46 46.83 5.40
CA GLN A 497 -14.73 47.39 6.75
C GLN A 497 -15.88 48.40 6.80
N THR A 498 -16.18 49.09 5.70
CA THR A 498 -17.30 50.05 5.67
C THR A 498 -18.66 49.37 5.83
N GLN A 499 -18.75 48.08 5.54
CA GLN A 499 -19.98 47.29 5.67
C GLN A 499 -20.18 46.74 7.09
N VAL A 500 -19.16 46.75 7.95
CA VAL A 500 -19.24 46.34 9.36
C VAL A 500 -20.32 47.13 10.11
N LEU A 501 -20.46 48.42 9.76
CA LEU A 501 -21.42 49.32 10.38
C LEU A 501 -22.88 48.94 10.13
N LEU A 502 -23.18 48.08 9.15
CA LEU A 502 -24.52 47.60 8.85
C LEU A 502 -24.98 46.49 9.81
N GLY A 503 -24.05 45.63 10.25
CA GLY A 503 -24.37 44.46 11.09
C GLY A 503 -24.83 44.81 12.52
N ASP A 504 -24.45 45.99 13.01
CA ASP A 504 -24.79 46.47 14.35
C ASP A 504 -26.07 47.35 14.40
N GLN A 505 -26.73 47.60 13.26
CA GLN A 505 -27.93 48.43 13.22
C GLN A 505 -29.19 47.60 13.52
N LEU A 506 -30.04 48.12 14.42
CA LEU A 506 -31.31 47.52 14.85
C LEU A 506 -32.31 47.27 13.70
N GLU A 507 -32.09 47.84 12.52
CA GLU A 507 -32.98 47.77 11.36
C GLU A 507 -32.18 47.47 10.07
N ALA A 508 -31.31 46.46 10.12
CA ALA A 508 -30.69 45.89 8.92
C ALA A 508 -31.70 45.00 8.16
N HIS A 509 -31.57 44.92 6.84
CA HIS A 509 -32.40 44.03 6.04
C HIS A 509 -32.12 42.56 6.43
N ALA A 510 -33.17 41.78 6.73
CA ALA A 510 -33.01 40.46 7.36
C ALA A 510 -32.02 39.50 6.65
N PRO A 511 -32.01 39.39 5.31
CA PRO A 511 -31.01 38.60 4.58
C PRO A 511 -29.55 38.99 4.88
N VAL A 512 -29.26 40.27 5.15
CA VAL A 512 -27.91 40.74 5.51
C VAL A 512 -27.49 40.23 6.89
N ALA A 513 -28.44 40.10 7.82
CA ALA A 513 -28.20 39.53 9.14
C ALA A 513 -27.84 38.03 9.08
N GLU A 514 -28.31 37.33 8.05
CA GLU A 514 -28.06 35.92 7.79
C GLU A 514 -26.78 35.68 6.96
N GLY A 515 -26.35 36.64 6.14
CA GLY A 515 -25.05 36.62 5.45
C GLY A 515 -25.04 37.36 4.11
N CYS A 516 -23.86 37.74 3.62
CA CYS A 516 -23.71 38.50 2.37
C CYS A 516 -23.98 37.64 1.12
N VAL A 517 -23.68 36.34 1.20
CA VAL A 517 -23.68 35.45 0.02
C VAL A 517 -25.07 35.03 -0.45
N GLN A 518 -26.13 35.45 0.23
CA GLN A 518 -27.50 35.25 -0.25
C GLN A 518 -27.80 36.06 -1.51
N CYS A 519 -27.12 37.20 -1.66
CA CYS A 519 -27.31 38.13 -2.77
C CYS A 519 -26.02 38.30 -3.59
N HIS A 520 -24.87 38.21 -2.93
CA HIS A 520 -23.57 38.40 -3.55
C HIS A 520 -22.87 37.07 -3.84
N ASP A 521 -22.37 36.89 -5.06
CA ASP A 521 -21.41 35.83 -5.35
C ASP A 521 -20.00 36.32 -4.99
N PRO A 522 -19.31 35.73 -4.01
CA PRO A 522 -18.00 36.20 -3.57
C PRO A 522 -16.87 35.91 -4.58
N HIS A 523 -17.14 35.12 -5.64
CA HIS A 523 -16.16 34.78 -6.67
C HIS A 523 -16.38 35.55 -7.96
N SER A 524 -17.53 35.35 -8.60
CA SER A 524 -17.88 36.04 -9.83
C SER A 524 -19.39 36.04 -10.05
N ALA A 525 -19.90 37.16 -10.57
CA ALA A 525 -21.33 37.37 -10.71
C ALA A 525 -21.69 37.86 -12.11
N ALA A 526 -22.98 37.72 -12.45
CA ALA A 526 -23.51 38.21 -13.72
C ALA A 526 -23.61 39.74 -13.75
N GLU A 527 -23.87 40.35 -12.60
CA GLU A 527 -24.18 41.77 -12.49
C GLU A 527 -23.15 42.54 -11.64
N GLY A 528 -23.20 43.87 -11.73
CA GLY A 528 -22.38 44.76 -10.90
C GLY A 528 -22.61 44.53 -9.40
N PHE A 529 -21.64 44.97 -8.58
CA PHE A 529 -21.64 44.76 -7.13
C PHE A 529 -21.74 43.29 -6.71
N MET A 530 -21.26 42.38 -7.56
CA MET A 530 -21.24 40.94 -7.31
C MET A 530 -22.63 40.29 -7.19
N LEU A 531 -23.68 40.86 -7.80
CA LEU A 531 -25.02 40.28 -7.72
C LEU A 531 -25.19 39.11 -8.71
N SER A 532 -25.66 37.97 -8.19
CA SER A 532 -25.80 36.74 -8.98
C SER A 532 -26.86 36.85 -10.09
N VAL A 533 -27.89 37.67 -9.87
CA VAL A 533 -28.98 37.95 -10.82
C VAL A 533 -29.35 39.44 -10.75
N PRO A 534 -30.10 39.97 -11.75
CA PRO A 534 -30.58 41.34 -11.71
C PRO A 534 -31.37 41.67 -10.43
N PRO A 535 -31.26 42.89 -9.88
CA PRO A 535 -31.88 43.26 -8.60
C PRO A 535 -33.38 42.98 -8.53
N GLU A 536 -34.14 43.25 -9.60
CA GLU A 536 -35.59 43.04 -9.62
C GLU A 536 -35.94 41.55 -9.51
N GLN A 537 -35.15 40.68 -10.14
CA GLN A 537 -35.31 39.23 -10.04
C GLN A 537 -34.94 38.75 -8.63
N LEU A 538 -33.85 39.26 -8.07
CA LEU A 538 -33.43 38.94 -6.70
C LEU A 538 -34.51 39.34 -5.69
N CYS A 539 -35.11 40.53 -5.85
CA CYS A 539 -36.20 40.97 -4.98
C CYS A 539 -37.45 40.10 -5.13
N ASP A 540 -37.78 39.62 -6.34
CA ASP A 540 -38.96 38.78 -6.60
C ASP A 540 -38.92 37.44 -5.85
N GLU A 541 -37.72 36.91 -5.58
CA GLU A 541 -37.54 35.65 -4.84
C GLU A 541 -38.12 35.70 -3.42
N CYS A 542 -38.21 36.88 -2.81
CA CYS A 542 -38.80 37.06 -1.47
C CYS A 542 -39.97 38.05 -1.41
N HIS A 543 -40.01 39.05 -2.29
CA HIS A 543 -40.98 40.14 -2.31
C HIS A 543 -41.94 40.09 -3.52
N GLN A 544 -42.31 38.88 -3.93
CA GLN A 544 -43.14 38.63 -5.11
C GLN A 544 -44.40 39.51 -5.18
N ASP A 545 -45.16 39.63 -4.09
CA ASP A 545 -46.38 40.45 -4.07
C ASP A 545 -46.11 41.94 -4.39
N VAL A 546 -44.95 42.45 -3.95
CA VAL A 546 -44.54 43.85 -4.17
C VAL A 546 -44.08 44.03 -5.62
N VAL A 547 -43.26 43.11 -6.14
CA VAL A 547 -42.78 43.13 -7.52
C VAL A 547 -43.95 42.98 -8.51
N ASP A 548 -44.90 42.08 -8.24
CA ASP A 548 -46.11 41.91 -9.03
C ASP A 548 -46.98 43.18 -8.99
N THR A 549 -47.13 43.81 -7.81
CA THR A 549 -47.84 45.09 -7.70
C THR A 549 -47.15 46.18 -8.53
N ALA A 550 -45.84 46.29 -8.45
CA ALA A 550 -45.09 47.31 -9.18
C ALA A 550 -45.14 47.13 -10.70
N SER A 551 -45.20 45.88 -11.16
CA SER A 551 -45.07 45.54 -12.60
C SER A 551 -46.41 45.33 -13.32
N ARG A 552 -47.49 44.97 -12.61
CA ARG A 552 -48.76 44.51 -13.25
C ARG A 552 -49.96 45.44 -13.08
N VAL A 553 -49.90 46.41 -12.17
CA VAL A 553 -51.02 47.34 -11.92
C VAL A 553 -51.28 48.29 -13.09
N ALA A 554 -52.53 48.76 -13.21
CA ALA A 554 -52.91 49.66 -14.29
C ALA A 554 -52.23 51.04 -14.22
N VAL A 555 -51.89 51.53 -13.02
CA VAL A 555 -51.21 52.81 -12.80
C VAL A 555 -49.95 52.57 -11.96
N PRO A 556 -48.80 52.26 -12.61
CA PRO A 556 -47.54 52.13 -11.89
C PRO A 556 -47.06 53.49 -11.38
N HIS A 557 -46.35 53.51 -10.26
CA HIS A 557 -45.65 54.71 -9.83
C HIS A 557 -44.44 54.95 -10.76
N PRO A 558 -44.25 56.14 -11.36
CA PRO A 558 -43.17 56.38 -12.32
C PRO A 558 -41.76 56.08 -11.80
N ALA A 559 -41.50 56.34 -10.51
CA ALA A 559 -40.22 56.03 -9.88
C ALA A 559 -39.87 54.54 -9.87
N MET A 560 -40.83 53.62 -10.08
CA MET A 560 -40.51 52.19 -10.20
C MET A 560 -39.62 51.88 -11.41
N ALA A 561 -39.57 52.76 -12.42
CA ALA A 561 -38.64 52.63 -13.54
C ALA A 561 -37.17 52.87 -13.16
N GLU A 562 -36.90 53.47 -11.99
CA GLU A 562 -35.55 53.72 -11.47
C GLU A 562 -35.03 52.56 -10.60
N GLY A 563 -35.82 51.48 -10.48
CA GLY A 563 -35.49 50.30 -9.68
C GLY A 563 -35.77 50.46 -8.20
N CYS A 564 -35.84 49.34 -7.47
CA CYS A 564 -36.20 49.29 -6.05
C CYS A 564 -35.21 50.08 -5.18
N GLY A 565 -33.92 50.02 -5.52
CA GLY A 565 -32.83 50.67 -4.78
C GLY A 565 -32.81 52.20 -4.82
N SER A 566 -33.60 52.82 -5.70
CA SER A 566 -33.77 54.28 -5.72
C SER A 566 -34.51 54.77 -4.46
N CYS A 567 -35.41 53.94 -3.94
CA CYS A 567 -36.27 54.24 -2.80
C CYS A 567 -35.86 53.45 -1.56
N HIS A 568 -35.33 52.23 -1.75
CA HIS A 568 -34.96 51.34 -0.66
C HIS A 568 -33.44 51.18 -0.50
N ASP A 569 -32.97 51.22 0.74
CA ASP A 569 -31.64 50.76 1.12
C ASP A 569 -31.71 49.25 1.40
N VAL A 570 -31.17 48.45 0.48
CA VAL A 570 -31.26 46.98 0.51
C VAL A 570 -30.43 46.33 1.61
N HIS A 571 -29.50 47.07 2.23
CA HIS A 571 -28.73 46.58 3.36
C HIS A 571 -29.33 47.02 4.70
N GLY A 572 -29.96 48.20 4.70
CA GLY A 572 -30.60 48.80 5.85
C GLY A 572 -29.83 50.01 6.36
N ASN A 573 -30.57 51.01 6.81
CA ASN A 573 -30.02 52.31 7.22
C ASN A 573 -30.64 52.84 8.51
N GLY A 574 -31.27 51.96 9.31
CA GLY A 574 -32.00 52.34 10.50
C GLY A 574 -33.48 52.71 10.27
N ASN A 575 -33.97 52.71 9.03
CA ASN A 575 -35.37 52.93 8.71
C ASN A 575 -36.15 51.59 8.70
N PRO A 576 -37.25 51.43 9.47
CA PRO A 576 -38.03 50.18 9.48
C PRO A 576 -38.68 49.78 8.15
N LEU A 577 -38.85 50.73 7.22
CA LEU A 577 -39.36 50.50 5.86
C LEU A 577 -38.22 50.44 4.82
N MET A 578 -36.97 50.44 5.29
CA MET A 578 -35.76 50.45 4.47
C MET A 578 -35.73 51.62 3.48
N LEU A 579 -36.38 52.74 3.75
CA LEU A 579 -36.36 53.89 2.83
C LEU A 579 -35.01 54.60 2.88
N THR A 580 -34.52 55.08 1.73
CA THR A 580 -33.23 55.81 1.62
C THR A 580 -33.19 57.15 2.38
N ALA A 581 -34.34 57.63 2.87
CA ALA A 581 -34.46 58.77 3.77
C ALA A 581 -35.53 58.52 4.85
N VAL A 582 -35.60 59.40 5.84
CA VAL A 582 -36.64 59.33 6.89
C VAL A 582 -38.03 59.45 6.26
N ALA A 583 -38.95 58.59 6.70
CA ALA A 583 -40.25 58.42 6.06
C ALA A 583 -41.09 59.71 6.03
N GLU A 584 -40.91 60.61 7.02
CA GLU A 584 -41.60 61.89 7.07
C GLU A 584 -41.29 62.76 5.84
N ASP A 585 -40.04 62.81 5.38
CA ASP A 585 -39.64 63.71 4.29
C ASP A 585 -39.31 63.00 2.99
N PHE A 586 -39.27 61.67 2.99
CA PHE A 586 -38.95 60.84 1.83
C PHE A 586 -39.76 61.24 0.58
N CYS A 587 -41.09 61.25 0.70
CA CYS A 587 -41.97 61.60 -0.41
C CYS A 587 -41.77 63.05 -0.90
N ALA A 588 -41.39 63.97 -0.01
CA ALA A 588 -41.14 65.37 -0.35
C ALA A 588 -39.86 65.56 -1.19
N GLY A 589 -38.96 64.57 -1.20
CA GLY A 589 -37.79 64.55 -2.08
C GLY A 589 -38.16 64.67 -3.56
N CYS A 590 -39.29 64.06 -3.96
CA CYS A 590 -39.80 64.10 -5.33
C CYS A 590 -41.12 64.88 -5.47
N HIS A 591 -42.00 64.86 -4.46
CA HIS A 591 -43.31 65.52 -4.44
C HIS A 591 -43.33 66.79 -3.60
N ARG A 592 -42.27 67.60 -3.72
CA ARG A 592 -42.01 68.73 -2.82
C ARG A 592 -43.17 69.72 -2.73
N ASP A 593 -43.70 70.17 -3.87
CA ASP A 593 -44.70 71.23 -3.91
C ASP A 593 -46.05 70.74 -3.37
N GLU A 594 -46.44 69.52 -3.73
CA GLU A 594 -47.65 68.88 -3.25
C GLU A 594 -47.59 68.65 -1.73
N VAL A 595 -46.51 68.04 -1.21
CA VAL A 595 -46.34 67.76 0.22
C VAL A 595 -46.29 69.04 1.04
N THR A 596 -45.56 70.06 0.57
CA THR A 596 -45.50 71.37 1.24
C THR A 596 -46.88 72.02 1.31
N ALA A 597 -47.62 72.02 0.21
CA ALA A 597 -48.96 72.60 0.17
C ALA A 597 -49.92 71.88 1.14
N MET A 598 -49.89 70.55 1.18
CA MET A 598 -50.72 69.74 2.08
C MET A 598 -50.41 69.96 3.56
N ARG A 599 -49.12 69.96 3.92
CA ARG A 599 -48.66 70.15 5.30
C ARG A 599 -48.87 71.57 5.83
N SER A 600 -49.00 72.56 4.94
CA SER A 600 -49.28 73.94 5.34
C SER A 600 -50.70 74.15 5.90
N ALA A 601 -51.60 73.17 5.72
CA ALA A 601 -52.97 73.26 6.23
C ALA A 601 -52.96 73.19 7.78
N PRO A 602 -53.71 74.06 8.49
CA PRO A 602 -53.78 74.06 9.95
C PRO A 602 -54.32 72.76 10.57
N TYR A 603 -55.15 72.03 9.82
CA TYR A 603 -55.70 70.75 10.21
C TYR A 603 -55.44 69.74 9.09
N THR A 604 -54.79 68.62 9.42
CA THR A 604 -54.46 67.54 8.49
C THR A 604 -54.99 66.19 9.02
N HIS A 605 -55.18 65.22 8.12
CA HIS A 605 -55.43 63.84 8.56
C HIS A 605 -54.16 63.27 9.18
N SER A 606 -54.30 62.39 10.19
CA SER A 606 -53.16 61.83 10.92
C SER A 606 -52.06 61.22 10.02
N PRO A 607 -52.37 60.45 8.95
CA PRO A 607 -51.35 59.94 8.04
C PRO A 607 -50.56 61.06 7.34
N VAL A 608 -51.21 62.18 6.97
CA VAL A 608 -50.54 63.33 6.34
C VAL A 608 -49.66 64.06 7.34
N ALA A 609 -50.14 64.23 8.58
CA ALA A 609 -49.37 64.84 9.66
C ALA A 609 -48.10 64.03 10.00
N ALA A 610 -48.18 62.70 9.95
CA ALA A 610 -47.07 61.79 10.22
C ALA A 610 -46.17 61.52 9.01
N GLY A 611 -46.52 62.03 7.82
CA GLY A 611 -45.80 61.74 6.57
C GLY A 611 -46.04 60.33 6.02
N GLU A 612 -47.00 59.59 6.56
CA GLU A 612 -47.41 58.26 6.14
C GLU A 612 -48.33 58.32 4.91
N CYS A 613 -47.84 58.88 3.80
CA CYS A 613 -48.61 59.02 2.56
C CYS A 613 -49.14 57.67 2.05
N TRP A 614 -48.41 56.58 2.36
CA TRP A 614 -48.80 55.22 2.01
C TRP A 614 -50.04 54.71 2.77
N GLY A 615 -50.56 55.45 3.75
CA GLY A 615 -51.83 55.11 4.41
C GLY A 615 -53.00 55.13 3.43
N CYS A 616 -52.97 56.02 2.44
CA CYS A 616 -54.01 56.16 1.42
C CYS A 616 -53.49 55.87 0.00
N HIS A 617 -52.21 56.14 -0.25
CA HIS A 617 -51.56 55.89 -1.53
C HIS A 617 -50.80 54.56 -1.52
N ASN A 618 -50.63 53.92 -2.68
CA ASN A 618 -49.70 52.80 -2.84
C ASN A 618 -48.48 53.29 -3.62
N PRO A 619 -47.33 53.52 -2.97
CA PRO A 619 -46.15 54.07 -3.63
C PRO A 619 -45.53 53.13 -4.66
N HIS A 620 -45.86 51.83 -4.63
CA HIS A 620 -45.40 50.86 -5.63
C HIS A 620 -46.26 50.86 -6.90
N GLY A 621 -47.48 51.42 -6.84
CA GLY A 621 -48.44 51.38 -7.93
C GLY A 621 -49.84 50.95 -7.48
N ALA A 622 -50.87 51.32 -8.23
CA ALA A 622 -52.25 50.88 -7.97
C ALA A 622 -53.08 50.79 -9.25
N ASP A 623 -54.20 50.09 -9.21
CA ASP A 623 -55.15 50.10 -10.34
C ASP A 623 -55.96 51.40 -10.43
N LEU A 624 -56.02 52.15 -9.32
CA LEU A 624 -56.76 53.39 -9.20
C LEU A 624 -55.85 54.60 -9.41
N GLY A 625 -56.35 55.59 -10.17
CA GLY A 625 -55.61 56.82 -10.46
C GLY A 625 -55.24 57.60 -9.20
N SER A 626 -54.12 58.34 -9.27
CA SER A 626 -53.46 58.95 -8.11
C SER A 626 -52.95 57.93 -7.08
N LEU A 627 -52.74 56.69 -7.51
CA LEU A 627 -52.18 55.60 -6.71
C LEU A 627 -52.99 55.30 -5.46
N LEU A 628 -54.32 55.41 -5.51
CA LEU A 628 -55.15 55.21 -4.31
C LEU A 628 -55.31 53.72 -3.99
N LYS A 629 -55.29 53.38 -2.69
CA LYS A 629 -55.48 52.00 -2.23
C LYS A 629 -56.92 51.49 -2.37
N ALA A 630 -57.89 52.38 -2.49
CA ALA A 630 -59.31 52.04 -2.59
C ALA A 630 -60.10 53.17 -3.25
N ASP A 631 -61.35 52.87 -3.61
CA ASP A 631 -62.25 53.79 -4.30
C ASP A 631 -62.48 55.09 -3.53
N TYR A 632 -62.45 56.20 -4.28
CA TYR A 632 -62.67 57.55 -3.77
C TYR A 632 -63.43 58.41 -4.79
N VAL A 633 -64.60 58.91 -4.38
CA VAL A 633 -65.41 59.83 -5.19
C VAL A 633 -64.72 61.21 -5.32
N LYS A 634 -64.43 61.61 -6.57
CA LYS A 634 -63.83 62.92 -6.87
C LYS A 634 -64.85 64.04 -7.05
N ASP A 635 -66.07 63.70 -7.43
CA ASP A 635 -67.18 64.63 -7.70
C ASP A 635 -67.82 65.16 -6.41
N ILE A 636 -68.40 66.37 -6.47
CA ILE A 636 -69.13 66.97 -5.32
C ILE A 636 -70.43 66.24 -5.05
N TYR A 637 -71.10 65.75 -6.10
CA TYR A 637 -72.34 64.99 -6.01
C TYR A 637 -72.11 63.57 -6.48
N ALA A 638 -72.53 62.60 -5.68
CA ALA A 638 -72.52 61.20 -6.04
C ALA A 638 -73.62 60.43 -5.30
N ASP A 639 -73.96 59.26 -5.82
CA ASP A 639 -74.77 58.29 -5.12
C ASP A 639 -74.01 57.78 -3.91
N PHE A 640 -74.69 57.72 -2.77
CA PHE A 640 -74.09 57.11 -1.59
C PHE A 640 -74.01 55.59 -1.74
N SER A 641 -72.81 55.04 -1.67
CA SER A 641 -72.56 53.61 -1.50
C SER A 641 -71.29 53.39 -0.67
N LEU A 642 -71.23 52.29 0.09
CA LEU A 642 -70.03 51.98 0.88
C LEU A 642 -68.80 51.80 -0.01
N GLN A 643 -68.98 51.19 -1.19
CA GLN A 643 -67.89 50.97 -2.15
C GLN A 643 -67.30 52.29 -2.66
N ALA A 644 -68.12 53.28 -3.00
CA ALA A 644 -67.63 54.54 -3.57
C ALA A 644 -66.74 55.35 -2.60
N TYR A 645 -66.87 55.11 -1.29
CA TYR A 645 -66.09 55.76 -0.24
C TYR A 645 -65.18 54.78 0.52
N GLN A 646 -64.85 53.65 -0.10
CA GLN A 646 -64.09 52.58 0.55
C GLN A 646 -62.75 53.09 1.13
N LEU A 647 -62.07 54.03 0.47
CA LEU A 647 -60.86 54.65 1.01
C LEU A 647 -61.10 55.34 2.36
N CYS A 648 -62.20 56.06 2.50
CA CYS A 648 -62.54 56.76 3.74
C CYS A 648 -62.96 55.77 4.83
N PHE A 649 -63.74 54.75 4.47
CA PHE A 649 -64.24 53.76 5.43
C PHE A 649 -63.21 52.71 5.86
N GLY A 650 -62.01 52.73 5.29
CA GLY A 650 -60.86 52.02 5.86
C GLY A 650 -60.46 52.52 7.25
N CYS A 651 -60.82 53.76 7.61
CA CYS A 651 -60.52 54.35 8.92
C CYS A 651 -61.75 54.95 9.63
N HIS A 652 -62.76 55.39 8.87
CA HIS A 652 -63.97 55.98 9.43
C HIS A 652 -65.11 54.98 9.49
N ASP A 653 -65.80 54.92 10.62
CA ASP A 653 -67.01 54.11 10.75
C ASP A 653 -68.13 54.65 9.84
N ALA A 654 -68.66 53.80 8.95
CA ALA A 654 -69.72 54.17 8.04
C ALA A 654 -71.03 54.58 8.76
N ASP A 655 -71.29 54.04 9.96
CA ASP A 655 -72.50 54.34 10.75
C ASP A 655 -72.59 55.81 11.14
N ALA A 656 -71.44 56.49 11.23
CA ALA A 656 -71.36 57.93 11.44
C ALA A 656 -72.03 58.75 10.32
N PHE A 657 -72.25 58.15 9.15
CA PHE A 657 -72.79 58.82 7.96
C PHE A 657 -74.10 58.19 7.48
N THR A 658 -74.37 56.92 7.81
CA THR A 658 -75.58 56.21 7.36
C THR A 658 -76.75 56.33 8.33
N LEU A 659 -76.50 56.33 9.64
CA LEU A 659 -77.56 56.37 10.64
C LEU A 659 -78.23 57.75 10.67
N ASN A 660 -79.56 57.78 10.56
CA ASN A 660 -80.32 59.04 10.62
C ASN A 660 -80.29 59.70 12.01
N ARG A 661 -80.03 58.92 13.07
CA ARG A 661 -79.92 59.41 14.45
C ARG A 661 -78.66 58.88 15.12
N THR A 662 -78.00 59.70 15.93
CA THR A 662 -76.80 59.33 16.69
C THR A 662 -76.70 60.12 18.00
N SER A 663 -76.15 59.51 19.05
CA SER A 663 -75.86 60.17 20.34
C SER A 663 -74.40 60.56 20.50
N GLY A 664 -73.49 60.06 19.65
CA GLY A 664 -72.05 60.24 19.88
C GLY A 664 -71.10 59.79 18.78
N LEU A 665 -71.57 59.21 17.66
CA LEU A 665 -70.66 58.78 16.58
C LEU A 665 -69.89 59.93 15.96
N THR A 666 -70.55 61.10 15.83
CA THR A 666 -69.89 62.36 15.49
C THR A 666 -70.49 63.53 16.27
N GLY A 667 -69.72 64.62 16.35
CA GLY A 667 -70.18 65.89 16.91
C GLY A 667 -71.05 66.72 15.96
N PHE A 668 -71.28 66.28 14.71
CA PHE A 668 -72.09 67.00 13.73
C PHE A 668 -73.53 66.47 13.72
N ARG A 669 -74.25 66.82 14.78
CA ARG A 669 -75.65 66.43 15.01
C ARG A 669 -76.41 67.57 15.68
N ASP A 670 -77.70 67.66 15.40
CA ASP A 670 -78.63 68.58 16.07
C ASP A 670 -79.56 67.75 16.97
N GLY A 671 -79.39 67.86 18.28
CA GLY A 671 -79.89 66.87 19.24
C GLY A 671 -79.41 65.45 18.91
N TYR A 672 -80.35 64.57 18.55
CA TYR A 672 -80.05 63.22 18.08
C TYR A 672 -80.00 63.09 16.55
N THR A 673 -80.31 64.13 15.77
CA THR A 673 -80.36 64.05 14.31
C THR A 673 -78.95 64.08 13.73
N ASN A 674 -78.54 63.03 13.02
CA ASN A 674 -77.23 62.98 12.39
C ASN A 674 -77.20 63.87 11.14
N LEU A 675 -76.44 64.97 11.20
CA LEU A 675 -76.40 65.92 10.09
C LEU A 675 -75.54 65.41 8.93
N HIS A 676 -74.61 64.48 9.15
CA HIS A 676 -73.90 63.83 8.05
C HIS A 676 -74.85 63.05 7.13
N ALA A 677 -75.78 62.26 7.70
CA ALA A 677 -76.75 61.48 6.93
C ALA A 677 -77.68 62.35 6.07
N VAL A 678 -77.99 63.57 6.50
CA VAL A 678 -78.80 64.52 5.72
C VAL A 678 -78.08 65.00 4.46
N HIS A 679 -76.75 65.04 4.46
CA HIS A 679 -75.94 65.55 3.36
C HIS A 679 -75.37 64.45 2.47
N VAL A 680 -74.80 63.42 3.07
CA VAL A 680 -73.99 62.40 2.40
C VAL A 680 -74.86 61.22 1.97
N ASN A 681 -75.71 60.70 2.87
CA ASN A 681 -76.56 59.53 2.62
C ASN A 681 -77.83 59.89 1.81
N LYS A 682 -77.63 60.29 0.54
CA LYS A 682 -78.70 60.56 -0.43
C LYS A 682 -78.38 59.92 -1.78
N SER A 683 -79.42 59.54 -2.52
CA SER A 683 -79.36 59.18 -3.94
C SER A 683 -80.48 59.93 -4.69
N PRO A 684 -80.26 60.47 -5.90
CA PRO A 684 -79.02 60.38 -6.68
C PRO A 684 -78.01 61.54 -6.46
N LYS A 685 -78.21 62.37 -5.43
CA LYS A 685 -77.43 63.62 -5.22
C LYS A 685 -76.93 63.78 -3.78
N GLY A 686 -76.28 62.74 -3.26
CA GLY A 686 -75.49 62.85 -2.02
C GLY A 686 -74.33 63.81 -2.22
N ARG A 687 -74.01 64.60 -1.20
CA ARG A 687 -72.79 65.44 -1.21
C ARG A 687 -71.65 64.54 -0.77
N SER A 688 -70.63 64.42 -1.61
CA SER A 688 -69.44 63.64 -1.25
C SER A 688 -68.74 64.25 -0.04
N CYS A 689 -67.95 63.46 0.67
CA CYS A 689 -67.16 63.95 1.80
C CYS A 689 -66.30 65.16 1.40
N ARG A 690 -65.77 65.16 0.16
CA ARG A 690 -64.96 66.25 -0.41
C ARG A 690 -65.71 67.59 -0.52
N ALA A 691 -67.04 67.56 -0.58
CA ALA A 691 -67.84 68.78 -0.66
C ALA A 691 -67.64 69.68 0.57
N CYS A 692 -67.33 69.09 1.72
CA CYS A 692 -67.11 69.81 2.97
C CYS A 692 -65.72 69.57 3.54
N HIS A 693 -65.09 68.42 3.27
CA HIS A 693 -63.85 68.00 3.90
C HIS A 693 -62.65 67.98 2.95
N GLY A 694 -61.52 68.48 3.43
CA GLY A 694 -60.24 68.35 2.75
C GLY A 694 -59.64 66.97 3.05
N VAL A 695 -59.32 66.21 2.00
CA VAL A 695 -58.80 64.83 2.16
C VAL A 695 -57.38 64.77 2.68
N HIS A 696 -56.56 65.80 2.45
CA HIS A 696 -55.20 65.89 2.99
C HIS A 696 -55.12 66.86 4.18
N GLY A 697 -55.81 67.99 4.03
CA GLY A 697 -55.74 69.14 4.92
C GLY A 697 -56.89 70.09 4.66
N ALA A 698 -57.29 70.88 5.66
CA ALA A 698 -58.22 71.99 5.48
C ALA A 698 -57.99 73.12 6.49
N GLU A 699 -58.60 74.28 6.23
CA GLU A 699 -58.39 75.50 7.00
C GLU A 699 -59.16 75.55 8.32
N PHE A 700 -60.33 74.89 8.40
CA PHE A 700 -61.17 74.89 9.59
C PHE A 700 -61.09 73.59 10.37
N PRO A 701 -61.39 73.60 11.69
CA PRO A 701 -61.42 72.41 12.52
C PRO A 701 -62.30 71.31 11.91
N LYS A 702 -61.96 70.04 12.19
CA LYS A 702 -62.64 68.87 11.62
C LYS A 702 -62.50 68.78 10.09
N MET A 703 -61.38 69.29 9.56
CA MET A 703 -61.01 69.19 8.16
C MET A 703 -62.00 69.90 7.22
N ILE A 704 -62.70 70.93 7.67
CA ILE A 704 -63.68 71.63 6.83
C ILE A 704 -62.97 72.62 5.90
N VAL A 705 -63.22 72.52 4.60
CA VAL A 705 -62.61 73.38 3.58
C VAL A 705 -63.16 74.80 3.64
N ARG A 706 -62.35 75.81 3.30
CA ARG A 706 -62.82 77.19 3.14
C ARG A 706 -63.67 77.41 1.88
N GLU A 707 -63.47 76.58 0.87
CA GLU A 707 -64.13 76.72 -0.42
C GLU A 707 -64.38 75.36 -1.09
N VAL A 708 -65.58 75.17 -1.63
CA VAL A 708 -65.93 73.97 -2.41
C VAL A 708 -65.53 74.20 -3.86
N VAL A 709 -64.75 73.26 -4.40
CA VAL A 709 -64.25 73.26 -5.77
C VAL A 709 -65.00 72.22 -6.62
N GLY A 710 -65.36 72.57 -7.85
CA GLY A 710 -66.04 71.63 -8.79
C GLY A 710 -67.26 72.20 -9.53
N PHE A 711 -67.58 73.50 -9.37
CA PHE A 711 -68.59 74.22 -10.16
C PHE A 711 -67.94 75.10 -11.25
N GLY A 712 -67.07 74.50 -12.08
CA GLY A 712 -66.26 75.24 -13.05
C GLY A 712 -65.31 76.24 -12.38
N PRO A 713 -65.23 77.51 -12.82
CA PRO A 713 -64.36 78.52 -12.21
C PRO A 713 -64.88 79.00 -10.85
N TRP A 714 -66.14 78.76 -10.52
CA TRP A 714 -66.73 79.23 -9.27
C TRP A 714 -66.26 78.40 -8.08
N ARG A 715 -65.85 79.10 -7.02
CA ARG A 715 -65.45 78.56 -5.71
C ARG A 715 -66.52 78.95 -4.70
N ILE A 716 -67.23 77.98 -4.13
CA ILE A 716 -68.30 78.27 -3.17
C ILE A 716 -67.69 78.47 -1.79
N PRO A 717 -67.76 79.65 -1.17
CA PRO A 717 -67.21 79.86 0.15
C PRO A 717 -67.98 79.05 1.21
N VAL A 718 -67.25 78.51 2.16
CA VAL A 718 -67.74 77.80 3.33
C VAL A 718 -67.19 78.51 4.55
N THR A 719 -68.05 78.83 5.51
CA THR A 719 -67.63 79.38 6.80
C THR A 719 -68.26 78.57 7.91
N PHE A 720 -67.40 77.86 8.64
CA PHE A 720 -67.79 77.14 9.85
C PHE A 720 -67.39 77.95 11.08
N THR A 721 -68.33 78.16 12.00
CA THR A 721 -68.10 78.83 13.28
C THR A 721 -68.48 77.86 14.41
N PRO A 722 -67.51 77.29 15.15
CA PRO A 722 -67.79 76.36 16.23
C PRO A 722 -68.46 77.06 17.42
N SER A 723 -69.28 76.32 18.16
CA SER A 723 -69.76 76.68 19.50
C SER A 723 -69.43 75.57 20.50
N GLU A 724 -69.63 75.81 21.79
CA GLU A 724 -69.36 74.83 22.84
C GLU A 724 -70.10 73.51 22.61
N THR A 725 -71.40 73.58 22.33
CA THR A 725 -72.30 72.42 22.14
C THR A 725 -72.61 72.14 20.67
N GLY A 726 -72.05 72.87 19.71
CA GLY A 726 -72.44 72.73 18.31
C GLY A 726 -71.61 73.58 17.34
N GLY A 727 -72.30 74.29 16.45
CA GLY A 727 -71.69 75.24 15.55
C GLY A 727 -72.69 75.83 14.55
N SER A 728 -72.20 76.71 13.68
CA SER A 728 -72.96 77.22 12.55
C SER A 728 -72.16 77.11 11.25
N CYS A 729 -72.88 76.86 10.16
CA CYS A 729 -72.31 76.69 8.83
C CYS A 729 -73.03 77.61 7.85
N ASN A 730 -72.26 78.48 7.19
CA ASN A 730 -72.70 79.30 6.07
C ASN A 730 -72.04 78.76 4.80
N VAL A 731 -72.87 78.31 3.86
CA VAL A 731 -72.44 77.74 2.59
C VAL A 731 -73.34 78.27 1.49
N GLY A 732 -72.81 78.47 0.27
CA GLY A 732 -73.62 78.92 -0.87
C GLY A 732 -74.81 78.01 -1.22
N CYS A 733 -74.87 76.80 -0.66
CA CYS A 733 -75.94 75.82 -0.84
C CYS A 733 -77.19 76.07 0.02
N HIS A 734 -77.08 76.73 1.18
CA HIS A 734 -78.21 77.07 2.05
C HIS A 734 -77.91 78.29 2.92
N LYS A 735 -78.94 79.04 3.34
CA LYS A 735 -78.76 80.11 4.35
C LYS A 735 -78.10 79.55 5.61
N THR A 736 -77.36 80.37 6.36
CA THR A 736 -76.66 79.96 7.59
C THR A 736 -77.55 79.08 8.47
N ARG A 737 -77.05 77.89 8.81
CA ARG A 737 -77.71 76.95 9.73
C ARG A 737 -76.83 76.78 10.96
N SER A 738 -77.43 76.86 12.14
CA SER A 738 -76.81 76.46 13.41
C SER A 738 -77.35 75.11 13.85
N TYR A 739 -76.57 74.40 14.65
CA TYR A 739 -76.99 73.18 15.33
C TYR A 739 -76.47 73.17 16.75
N ASP A 740 -77.19 72.49 17.65
CA ASP A 740 -76.83 72.31 19.06
C ASP A 740 -77.07 70.85 19.46
N ARG A 741 -76.05 70.22 20.05
CA ARG A 741 -76.10 68.81 20.46
C ARG A 741 -76.93 68.58 21.72
N ASP A 742 -77.11 69.62 22.53
CA ASP A 742 -77.79 69.53 23.83
C ASP A 742 -79.28 69.91 23.72
N GLU A 743 -79.70 70.47 22.58
CA GLU A 743 -81.13 70.63 22.28
C GLU A 743 -81.79 69.25 22.07
N THR A 744 -82.66 68.85 22.98
CA THR A 744 -83.48 67.63 22.82
C THR A 744 -84.63 67.90 21.85
N ARG A 745 -84.37 67.84 20.55
CA ARG A 745 -85.39 67.84 19.49
C ARG A 745 -85.42 66.53 18.72
#